data_AF-A0A1C2GYN1-F1
#
_entry.id   AF-A0A1C2GYN1-F1
#
_cell.length_a   1.000
_cell.length_b   1.000
_cell.length_c   1.000
_cell.angle_alpha   90.00
_cell.angle_beta   90.00
_cell.angle_gamma   90.00
#
_symmetry.space_group_name_H-M   'P 1'
#
loop_
_entity.id
_entity.type
_entity.pdbx_description
1 polymer ?
#
loop_
_entity_poly.entity_id
_entity_poly.type
_entity_poly.pdbx_seq_one_letter_code
_entity_poly.pdbx_strand_id
1 'polypeptide(L)'
;MPYWPNYSEISPDCRATYLDWLAGGRKDAWFDAGYMFLYFYGLERRFFVDQSQDDAKDIVQEVRRLQSLYPDSHSVRRYLGEFLDIANLVEVEFDAIEPIFEKQGWELPFSLKYAIGARIYRGENLTAEWLLSWFICHPETYLRTPATRCRDEFIALFRIRFDQRFPDGLKVAKPRKTLKVSYRAASSEFEGSANPTVEGKPVPDISGLRKPVEIAQELADEAMSDLDKLSRFLGRNPDGRGSVEAYALLPSVLWQSFPSEEMDSLRSWASTIVDQGGLVPLEDVIGRLEGERSEKIGKRQMTGAADALARLGFGLAPDPRFALRSPKAEEPVVLFSLGEPIEKLEEVSDSYRSALIELALGSFVAHADGRIAEPERRALEDQVSAASLSDQERRRLRANLEWFLAVPPDMTLLRRKLKEVGQDSQAAMRAALVGAAHADGIIHSDEVASIEKIYKALGLDPALAYSDLHAGEVSDGPRTVRASQPGRPGEAIPDPEKASGPKLDASRIAAIRSDTERVSSVLGQIFDVEEEESGGSALASPSQLAGLDPKHGALVLEVIVREHWSETEFETICIAHGLMASGALEVVNEWAFETYDEALLDEYDGYDVSSDIAEAVKEKMNTEGRDVEVETT
;
A
#
# COMPACT_ATOMS: atom_id res chain seq x y z
N MET A 1 -27.85 5.90 -54.20
CA MET A 1 -29.10 5.20 -53.78
C MET A 1 -29.79 6.05 -52.72
N PRO A 2 -31.13 6.15 -52.67
CA PRO A 2 -31.81 6.84 -51.56
C PRO A 2 -31.59 6.11 -50.22
N TYR A 3 -31.76 6.84 -49.10
CA TYR A 3 -31.51 6.33 -47.75
C TYR A 3 -32.42 5.15 -47.36
N TRP A 4 -33.66 5.13 -47.85
CA TRP A 4 -34.58 4.00 -47.77
C TRP A 4 -34.85 3.47 -49.17
N PRO A 5 -34.05 2.51 -49.65
CA PRO A 5 -34.17 2.03 -51.01
C PRO A 5 -35.41 1.18 -51.22
N ASN A 6 -36.12 1.44 -52.31
CA ASN A 6 -37.17 0.56 -52.83
C ASN A 6 -36.75 0.06 -54.20
N TYR A 7 -36.73 -1.26 -54.41
CA TYR A 7 -36.28 -1.86 -55.66
C TYR A 7 -37.05 -1.34 -56.89
N SER A 8 -38.35 -1.03 -56.74
CA SER A 8 -39.17 -0.50 -57.83
C SER A 8 -38.87 0.97 -58.19
N GLU A 9 -38.20 1.71 -57.31
CA GLU A 9 -37.96 3.16 -57.45
C GLU A 9 -36.50 3.51 -57.76
N ILE A 10 -35.54 2.62 -57.43
CA ILE A 10 -34.13 2.81 -57.79
C ILE A 10 -33.91 2.71 -59.31
N SER A 11 -32.86 3.38 -59.81
CA SER A 11 -32.51 3.37 -61.23
C SER A 11 -32.15 1.98 -61.75
N PRO A 12 -32.27 1.71 -63.06
CA PRO A 12 -31.84 0.45 -63.67
C PRO A 12 -30.40 0.06 -63.31
N ASP A 13 -29.48 1.02 -63.27
CA ASP A 13 -28.08 0.79 -62.87
C ASP A 13 -27.97 0.29 -61.42
N CYS A 14 -28.71 0.90 -60.50
CA CYS A 14 -28.75 0.43 -59.11
C CYS A 14 -29.36 -0.99 -59.01
N ARG A 15 -30.38 -1.30 -59.82
CA ARG A 15 -30.94 -2.67 -59.85
C ARG A 15 -29.93 -3.68 -60.34
N ALA A 16 -29.16 -3.37 -61.40
CA ALA A 16 -28.10 -4.23 -61.88
C ALA A 16 -27.04 -4.47 -60.79
N THR A 17 -26.56 -3.40 -60.15
CA THR A 17 -25.60 -3.49 -59.03
C THR A 17 -26.13 -4.33 -57.86
N TYR A 18 -27.41 -4.22 -57.52
CA TYR A 18 -28.05 -5.06 -56.50
C TYR A 18 -28.02 -6.55 -56.87
N LEU A 19 -28.38 -6.86 -58.12
CA LEU A 19 -28.39 -8.24 -58.62
C LEU A 19 -26.97 -8.82 -58.69
N ASP A 20 -25.97 -8.02 -59.07
CA ASP A 20 -24.56 -8.41 -59.05
C ASP A 20 -24.10 -8.73 -57.63
N TRP A 21 -24.46 -7.91 -56.65
CA TRP A 21 -24.16 -8.17 -55.23
C TRP A 21 -24.80 -9.49 -54.73
N LEU A 22 -26.06 -9.74 -55.10
CA LEU A 22 -26.75 -10.99 -54.79
C LEU A 22 -26.07 -12.20 -55.44
N ALA A 23 -25.71 -12.10 -56.73
CA ALA A 23 -25.04 -13.15 -57.50
C ALA A 23 -23.63 -13.44 -56.96
N GLY A 24 -22.94 -12.41 -56.46
CA GLY A 24 -21.66 -12.52 -55.74
C GLY A 24 -21.75 -13.15 -54.34
N GLY A 25 -22.93 -13.66 -53.95
CA GLY A 25 -23.14 -14.34 -52.68
C GLY A 25 -23.27 -13.41 -51.47
N ARG A 26 -23.48 -12.10 -51.68
CA ARG A 26 -23.72 -11.11 -50.61
C ARG A 26 -22.56 -11.01 -49.61
N LYS A 27 -21.31 -11.15 -50.08
CA LYS A 27 -20.09 -11.17 -49.25
C LYS A 27 -19.21 -9.94 -49.41
N ASP A 28 -19.46 -9.10 -50.41
CA ASP A 28 -18.63 -7.94 -50.68
C ASP A 28 -19.17 -6.70 -49.94
N ALA A 29 -18.39 -6.22 -48.96
CA ALA A 29 -18.70 -5.03 -48.17
C ALA A 29 -18.36 -3.71 -48.88
N TRP A 30 -17.72 -3.74 -50.06
CA TRP A 30 -17.51 -2.54 -50.89
C TRP A 30 -18.81 -1.96 -51.44
N PHE A 31 -19.85 -2.79 -51.53
CA PHE A 31 -21.17 -2.36 -51.95
C PHE A 31 -21.84 -1.55 -50.84
N ASP A 32 -22.47 -0.44 -51.23
CA ASP A 32 -23.25 0.41 -50.33
C ASP A 32 -24.27 -0.40 -49.52
N ALA A 33 -24.36 -0.13 -48.21
CA ALA A 33 -25.21 -0.87 -47.29
C ALA A 33 -26.70 -0.82 -47.66
N GLY A 34 -27.14 0.15 -48.47
CA GLY A 34 -28.50 0.21 -48.99
C GLY A 34 -28.87 -1.03 -49.83
N TYR A 35 -27.92 -1.65 -50.53
CA TYR A 35 -28.16 -2.91 -51.26
C TYR A 35 -28.40 -4.06 -50.28
N MET A 36 -27.64 -4.10 -49.19
CA MET A 36 -27.88 -5.06 -48.11
C MET A 36 -29.25 -4.83 -47.47
N PHE A 37 -29.64 -3.58 -47.22
CA PHE A 37 -30.97 -3.26 -46.67
C PHE A 37 -32.12 -3.75 -47.55
N LEU A 38 -32.03 -3.64 -48.88
CA LEU A 38 -33.03 -4.21 -49.80
C LEU A 38 -33.21 -5.71 -49.59
N TYR A 39 -32.12 -6.44 -49.37
CA TYR A 39 -32.16 -7.87 -49.06
C TYR A 39 -32.69 -8.14 -47.64
N PHE A 40 -32.22 -7.37 -46.66
CA PHE A 40 -32.67 -7.46 -45.28
C PHE A 40 -34.17 -7.21 -45.12
N TYR A 41 -34.78 -6.30 -45.88
CA TYR A 41 -36.24 -6.09 -45.85
C TYR A 41 -37.02 -7.37 -46.18
N GLY A 42 -36.51 -8.20 -47.09
CA GLY A 42 -37.09 -9.49 -47.41
C GLY A 42 -37.00 -10.47 -46.23
N LEU A 43 -35.82 -10.54 -45.58
CA LEU A 43 -35.60 -11.37 -44.38
C LEU A 43 -36.48 -10.92 -43.20
N GLU A 44 -36.54 -9.61 -42.99
CA GLU A 44 -37.31 -8.94 -41.95
C GLU A 44 -38.80 -9.25 -42.08
N ARG A 45 -39.35 -9.13 -43.29
CA ARG A 45 -40.73 -9.51 -43.60
C ARG A 45 -40.96 -11.01 -43.42
N ARG A 46 -40.05 -11.84 -43.92
CA ARG A 46 -40.17 -13.30 -43.86
C ARG A 46 -40.25 -13.82 -42.42
N PHE A 47 -39.50 -13.18 -41.52
CA PHE A 47 -39.49 -13.51 -40.10
C PHE A 47 -40.74 -12.99 -39.37
N PHE A 48 -41.07 -11.71 -39.50
CA PHE A 48 -42.12 -11.10 -38.68
C PHE A 48 -43.54 -11.21 -39.25
N VAL A 49 -43.69 -11.08 -40.57
CA VAL A 49 -44.99 -11.02 -41.23
C VAL A 49 -45.41 -12.40 -41.71
N ASP A 50 -44.53 -13.09 -42.44
CA ASP A 50 -44.83 -14.43 -42.94
C ASP A 50 -44.74 -15.50 -41.83
N GLN A 51 -43.98 -15.22 -40.75
CA GLN A 51 -43.78 -16.10 -39.59
C GLN A 51 -43.33 -17.53 -39.97
N SER A 52 -42.42 -17.63 -40.94
CA SER A 52 -41.87 -18.93 -41.39
C SER A 52 -41.02 -19.56 -40.30
N GLN A 53 -41.48 -20.64 -39.69
CA GLN A 53 -40.70 -21.37 -38.67
C GLN A 53 -39.55 -22.18 -39.28
N ASP A 54 -39.70 -22.67 -40.50
CA ASP A 54 -38.71 -23.50 -41.19
C ASP A 54 -37.43 -22.70 -41.52
N ASP A 55 -37.59 -21.41 -41.86
CA ASP A 55 -36.49 -20.54 -42.29
C ASP A 55 -35.91 -19.68 -41.14
N ALA A 56 -36.54 -19.69 -39.96
CA ALA A 56 -36.25 -18.73 -38.88
C ALA A 56 -34.77 -18.73 -38.46
N LYS A 57 -34.20 -19.93 -38.25
CA LYS A 57 -32.80 -20.09 -37.82
C LYS A 57 -31.82 -19.58 -38.87
N ASP A 58 -32.08 -19.89 -40.13
CA ASP A 58 -31.25 -19.49 -41.26
C ASP A 58 -31.31 -17.98 -41.47
N ILE A 59 -32.49 -17.37 -41.29
CA ILE A 59 -32.67 -15.92 -41.31
C ILE A 59 -31.84 -15.26 -40.21
N VAL A 60 -31.94 -15.74 -38.95
CA VAL A 60 -31.17 -15.18 -37.83
C VAL A 60 -29.67 -15.27 -38.07
N GLN A 61 -29.17 -16.41 -38.57
CA GLN A 61 -27.76 -16.58 -38.92
C GLN A 61 -27.33 -15.64 -40.04
N GLU A 62 -28.14 -15.48 -41.08
CA GLU A 62 -27.86 -14.56 -42.18
C GLU A 62 -27.84 -13.11 -41.68
N VAL A 63 -28.76 -12.70 -40.81
CA VAL A 63 -28.77 -11.35 -40.23
C VAL A 63 -27.52 -11.09 -39.39
N ARG A 64 -27.07 -12.06 -38.57
CA ARG A 64 -25.78 -11.95 -37.85
C ARG A 64 -24.62 -11.77 -38.82
N ARG A 65 -24.57 -12.56 -39.90
CA ARG A 65 -23.53 -12.46 -40.93
C ARG A 65 -23.54 -11.09 -41.61
N LEU A 66 -24.71 -10.55 -41.96
CA LEU A 66 -24.85 -9.23 -42.57
C LEU A 66 -24.43 -8.10 -41.61
N GLN A 67 -24.76 -8.22 -40.32
CA GLN A 67 -24.32 -7.26 -39.31
C GLN A 67 -22.79 -7.25 -39.18
N SER A 68 -22.15 -8.43 -39.16
CA SER A 68 -20.68 -8.55 -39.15
C SER A 68 -20.02 -8.06 -40.44
N LEU A 69 -20.72 -8.12 -41.58
CA LEU A 69 -20.19 -7.67 -42.87
C LEU A 69 -20.05 -6.14 -42.95
N TYR A 70 -20.86 -5.39 -42.19
CA TYR A 70 -20.87 -3.93 -42.19
C TYR A 70 -20.66 -3.34 -40.78
N PRO A 71 -19.49 -3.58 -40.15
CA PRO A 71 -19.26 -3.24 -38.75
C PRO A 71 -19.33 -1.73 -38.45
N ASP A 72 -18.92 -0.90 -39.41
CA ASP A 72 -18.85 0.56 -39.25
C ASP A 72 -20.20 1.26 -39.48
N SER A 73 -21.19 0.56 -40.03
CA SER A 73 -22.47 1.18 -40.35
C SER A 73 -23.38 1.26 -39.12
N HIS A 74 -23.59 2.47 -38.62
CA HIS A 74 -24.51 2.73 -37.51
C HIS A 74 -25.95 2.27 -37.80
N SER A 75 -26.43 2.48 -39.02
CA SER A 75 -27.78 2.04 -39.41
C SER A 75 -27.89 0.52 -39.40
N VAL A 76 -26.86 -0.20 -39.86
CA VAL A 76 -26.83 -1.67 -39.83
C VAL A 76 -26.82 -2.17 -38.38
N ARG A 77 -25.93 -1.64 -37.53
CA ARG A 77 -25.86 -2.00 -36.11
C ARG A 77 -27.20 -1.80 -35.42
N ARG A 78 -27.88 -0.70 -35.70
CA ARG A 78 -29.21 -0.40 -35.14
C ARG A 78 -30.29 -1.37 -35.63
N TYR A 79 -30.59 -1.38 -36.93
CA TYR A 79 -31.77 -2.10 -37.44
C TYR A 79 -31.61 -3.63 -37.36
N LEU A 80 -30.43 -4.16 -37.68
CA LEU A 80 -30.19 -5.60 -37.57
C LEU A 80 -30.05 -6.00 -36.10
N GLY A 81 -29.53 -5.11 -35.24
CA GLY A 81 -29.51 -5.32 -33.79
C GLY A 81 -30.92 -5.43 -33.21
N GLU A 82 -31.80 -4.47 -33.52
CA GLU A 82 -33.21 -4.49 -33.11
C GLU A 82 -33.93 -5.76 -33.62
N PHE A 83 -33.64 -6.23 -34.84
CA PHE A 83 -34.15 -7.51 -35.34
C PHE A 83 -33.67 -8.69 -34.49
N LEU A 84 -32.35 -8.79 -34.25
CA LEU A 84 -31.74 -9.90 -33.54
C LEU A 84 -32.19 -9.96 -32.08
N ASP A 85 -32.38 -8.80 -31.43
CA ASP A 85 -32.91 -8.71 -30.07
C ASP A 85 -34.26 -9.39 -29.93
N ILE A 86 -35.13 -9.26 -30.93
CA ILE A 86 -36.46 -9.87 -30.93
C ILE A 86 -36.40 -11.32 -31.38
N ALA A 87 -35.65 -11.60 -32.45
CA ALA A 87 -35.56 -12.95 -32.99
C ALA A 87 -34.96 -13.93 -31.97
N ASN A 88 -33.96 -13.50 -31.19
CA ASN A 88 -33.41 -14.29 -30.10
C ASN A 88 -34.46 -14.68 -29.05
N LEU A 89 -35.49 -13.87 -28.79
CA LEU A 89 -36.54 -14.24 -27.82
C LEU A 89 -37.46 -15.35 -28.33
N VAL A 90 -37.62 -15.43 -29.64
CA VAL A 90 -38.49 -16.40 -30.29
C VAL A 90 -37.77 -17.74 -30.45
N GLU A 91 -36.45 -17.70 -30.68
CA GLU A 91 -35.65 -18.90 -30.93
C GLU A 91 -34.91 -19.45 -29.70
N VAL A 92 -34.51 -18.60 -28.74
CA VAL A 92 -33.69 -18.99 -27.60
C VAL A 92 -34.59 -19.39 -26.44
N GLU A 93 -34.44 -20.63 -25.98
CA GLU A 93 -35.05 -21.07 -24.73
C GLU A 93 -34.60 -20.18 -23.58
N PHE A 94 -35.52 -19.82 -22.69
CA PHE A 94 -35.23 -18.91 -21.57
C PHE A 94 -33.98 -19.30 -20.75
N ASP A 95 -33.75 -20.60 -20.55
CA ASP A 95 -32.62 -21.12 -19.78
C ASP A 95 -31.27 -21.04 -20.54
N ALA A 96 -31.31 -20.81 -21.85
CA ALA A 96 -30.12 -20.63 -22.69
C ALA A 96 -29.68 -19.15 -22.82
N ILE A 97 -30.41 -18.21 -22.20
CA ILE A 97 -30.00 -16.80 -22.18
C ILE A 97 -28.89 -16.61 -21.15
N GLU A 98 -27.71 -16.18 -21.60
CA GLU A 98 -26.54 -15.94 -20.76
C GLU A 98 -26.43 -14.46 -20.30
N PRO A 99 -25.80 -14.19 -19.15
CA PRO A 99 -25.47 -12.83 -18.70
C PRO A 99 -24.52 -12.11 -19.68
N ILE A 100 -24.72 -10.81 -19.84
CA ILE A 100 -23.91 -9.94 -20.70
C ILE A 100 -23.01 -9.05 -19.83
N PHE A 101 -21.70 -9.08 -20.09
CA PHE A 101 -20.71 -8.29 -19.32
C PHE A 101 -20.09 -7.15 -20.13
N GLU A 102 -20.73 -6.73 -21.22
CA GLU A 102 -20.26 -5.62 -22.07
C GLU A 102 -21.41 -4.67 -22.38
N LYS A 103 -21.11 -3.36 -22.37
CA LYS A 103 -22.10 -2.34 -22.70
C LYS A 103 -22.31 -2.30 -24.20
N GLN A 104 -23.49 -2.73 -24.66
CA GLN A 104 -23.85 -2.79 -26.08
C GLN A 104 -24.55 -1.53 -26.61
N GLY A 105 -24.95 -0.60 -25.72
CA GLY A 105 -25.67 0.61 -26.12
C GLY A 105 -26.02 1.56 -24.96
N TRP A 106 -26.92 2.50 -25.26
CA TRP A 106 -27.43 3.49 -24.30
C TRP A 106 -28.63 3.01 -23.48
N GLU A 107 -29.22 1.86 -23.84
CA GLU A 107 -30.28 1.20 -23.09
C GLU A 107 -29.85 -0.20 -22.67
N LEU A 108 -30.51 -0.74 -21.65
CA LEU A 108 -30.36 -2.15 -21.28
C LEU A 108 -30.73 -3.07 -22.45
N PRO A 109 -29.92 -4.09 -22.79
CA PRO A 109 -30.24 -5.07 -23.80
C PRO A 109 -31.59 -5.75 -23.51
N PHE A 110 -32.38 -5.99 -24.56
CA PHE A 110 -33.72 -6.57 -24.38
C PHE A 110 -33.66 -7.99 -23.78
N SER A 111 -32.74 -8.82 -24.25
CA SER A 111 -32.50 -10.18 -23.73
C SER A 111 -32.26 -10.18 -22.22
N LEU A 112 -31.50 -9.21 -21.72
CA LEU A 112 -31.23 -9.02 -20.31
C LEU A 112 -32.49 -8.57 -19.53
N LYS A 113 -33.25 -7.61 -20.08
CA LYS A 113 -34.55 -7.19 -19.50
C LYS A 113 -35.50 -8.37 -19.37
N TYR A 114 -35.60 -9.20 -20.40
CA TYR A 114 -36.44 -10.40 -20.42
C TYR A 114 -35.94 -11.45 -19.41
N ALA A 115 -34.65 -11.79 -19.44
CA ALA A 115 -34.06 -12.82 -18.60
C ALA A 115 -34.22 -12.51 -17.11
N ILE A 116 -33.92 -11.28 -16.68
CA ILE A 116 -34.04 -10.86 -15.28
C ILE A 116 -35.52 -10.71 -14.90
N GLY A 117 -36.33 -10.07 -15.76
CA GLY A 117 -37.76 -9.90 -15.50
C GLY A 117 -38.48 -11.24 -15.29
N ALA A 118 -38.15 -12.24 -16.10
CA ALA A 118 -38.67 -13.59 -16.01
C ALA A 118 -38.24 -14.32 -14.72
N ARG A 119 -36.98 -14.18 -14.27
CA ARG A 119 -36.50 -14.71 -12.98
C ARG A 119 -37.27 -14.10 -11.80
N ILE A 120 -37.42 -12.76 -11.82
CA ILE A 120 -38.23 -12.04 -10.82
C ILE A 120 -39.68 -12.50 -10.83
N TYR A 121 -40.24 -12.79 -12.01
CA TYR A 121 -41.60 -13.32 -12.12
C TYR A 121 -41.74 -14.69 -11.46
N ARG A 122 -40.78 -15.60 -11.67
CA ARG A 122 -40.72 -16.94 -11.07
C ARG A 122 -40.41 -16.93 -9.56
N GLY A 123 -40.06 -15.75 -9.01
CA GLY A 123 -39.70 -15.61 -7.60
C GLY A 123 -38.28 -16.09 -7.29
N GLU A 124 -37.44 -16.21 -8.33
CA GLU A 124 -36.03 -16.56 -8.18
C GLU A 124 -35.23 -15.35 -7.66
N ASN A 125 -34.29 -15.62 -6.77
CA ASN A 125 -33.32 -14.61 -6.33
C ASN A 125 -32.24 -14.43 -7.41
N LEU A 126 -31.81 -13.18 -7.63
CA LEU A 126 -30.74 -12.90 -8.59
C LEU A 126 -29.40 -13.37 -8.03
N THR A 127 -28.60 -14.01 -8.88
CA THR A 127 -27.21 -14.35 -8.57
C THR A 127 -26.28 -13.16 -8.80
N ALA A 128 -25.04 -13.25 -8.32
CA ALA A 128 -24.01 -12.26 -8.58
C ALA A 128 -23.84 -11.95 -10.07
N GLU A 129 -23.85 -12.98 -10.92
CA GLU A 129 -23.67 -12.84 -12.37
C GLU A 129 -24.76 -12.01 -13.03
N TRP A 130 -26.03 -12.26 -12.67
CA TRP A 130 -27.16 -11.52 -13.22
C TRP A 130 -27.20 -10.08 -12.72
N LEU A 131 -26.87 -9.85 -11.44
CA LEU A 131 -26.78 -8.49 -10.91
C LEU A 131 -25.63 -7.71 -11.56
N LEU A 132 -24.46 -8.34 -11.70
CA LEU A 132 -23.30 -7.73 -12.35
C LEU A 132 -23.58 -7.44 -13.82
N SER A 133 -24.23 -8.34 -14.54
CA SER A 133 -24.63 -8.13 -15.92
C SER A 133 -25.60 -6.96 -16.07
N TRP A 134 -26.63 -6.90 -15.20
CA TRP A 134 -27.53 -5.75 -15.13
C TRP A 134 -26.75 -4.46 -14.89
N PHE A 135 -25.86 -4.46 -13.90
CA PHE A 135 -25.04 -3.30 -13.58
C PHE A 135 -24.16 -2.87 -14.76
N ILE A 136 -23.35 -3.74 -15.35
CA ILE A 136 -22.46 -3.35 -16.47
C ILE A 136 -23.25 -2.80 -17.67
N CYS A 137 -24.41 -3.37 -17.96
CA CYS A 137 -25.24 -2.93 -19.08
C CYS A 137 -26.09 -1.69 -18.77
N HIS A 138 -26.16 -1.24 -17.52
CA HIS A 138 -27.03 -0.14 -17.14
C HIS A 138 -26.53 1.21 -17.72
N PRO A 139 -27.43 2.12 -18.15
CA PRO A 139 -27.01 3.37 -18.78
C PRO A 139 -26.20 4.29 -17.85
N GLU A 140 -26.61 4.33 -16.57
CA GLU A 140 -26.04 5.19 -15.51
C GLU A 140 -24.85 4.55 -14.79
N THR A 141 -24.31 3.44 -15.31
CA THR A 141 -23.20 2.72 -14.67
C THR A 141 -21.92 3.52 -14.66
N TYR A 142 -21.27 3.53 -13.51
CA TYR A 142 -19.98 4.17 -13.32
C TYR A 142 -18.94 3.16 -12.84
N LEU A 143 -17.95 2.90 -13.70
CA LEU A 143 -16.78 2.06 -13.39
C LEU A 143 -15.53 2.93 -13.41
N ARG A 144 -14.77 2.91 -12.30
CA ARG A 144 -13.44 3.51 -12.22
C ARG A 144 -12.40 2.61 -12.91
N THR A 145 -11.21 3.16 -13.14
CA THR A 145 -10.08 2.47 -13.79
C THR A 145 -9.72 1.08 -13.23
N PRO A 146 -9.81 0.79 -11.91
CA PRO A 146 -9.56 -0.57 -11.41
C PRO A 146 -10.46 -1.64 -12.05
N ALA A 147 -11.74 -1.36 -12.29
CA ALA A 147 -12.66 -2.33 -12.89
C ALA A 147 -12.36 -2.62 -14.38
N THR A 148 -11.69 -1.70 -15.08
CA THR A 148 -11.31 -1.90 -16.49
C THR A 148 -9.93 -2.54 -16.63
N ARG A 149 -8.94 -2.10 -15.83
CA ARG A 149 -7.57 -2.62 -15.88
C ARG A 149 -7.42 -3.98 -15.20
N CYS A 150 -8.20 -4.24 -14.16
CA CYS A 150 -8.23 -5.50 -13.41
C CYS A 150 -9.60 -6.17 -13.57
N ARG A 151 -10.05 -6.34 -14.82
CA ARG A 151 -11.42 -6.75 -15.14
C ARG A 151 -11.79 -8.10 -14.53
N ASP A 152 -10.92 -9.10 -14.68
CA ASP A 152 -11.21 -10.46 -14.21
C ASP A 152 -11.20 -10.51 -12.68
N GLU A 153 -10.25 -9.84 -12.03
CA GLU A 153 -10.17 -9.71 -10.57
C GLU A 153 -11.39 -8.95 -10.02
N PHE A 154 -11.84 -7.91 -10.73
CA PHE A 154 -13.02 -7.14 -10.37
C PHE A 154 -14.28 -7.99 -10.42
N ILE A 155 -14.48 -8.77 -11.49
CA ILE A 155 -15.62 -9.69 -11.61
C ILE A 155 -15.58 -10.71 -10.47
N ALA A 156 -14.41 -11.27 -10.17
CA ALA A 156 -14.25 -12.24 -9.09
C ALA A 156 -14.53 -11.63 -7.71
N LEU A 157 -14.00 -10.45 -7.38
CA LEU A 157 -14.29 -9.76 -6.12
C LEU A 157 -15.74 -9.36 -6.00
N PHE A 158 -16.35 -8.85 -7.07
CA PHE A 158 -17.78 -8.52 -7.07
C PHE A 158 -18.61 -9.74 -6.68
N ARG A 159 -18.32 -10.91 -7.26
CA ARG A 159 -19.00 -12.17 -6.92
C ARG A 159 -18.80 -12.57 -5.47
N ILE A 160 -17.55 -12.56 -4.97
CA ILE A 160 -17.24 -12.89 -3.58
C ILE A 160 -17.98 -11.96 -2.61
N ARG A 161 -17.92 -10.65 -2.84
CA ARG A 161 -18.58 -9.65 -1.99
C ARG A 161 -20.11 -9.77 -2.05
N PHE A 162 -20.65 -10.05 -3.24
CA PHE A 162 -22.07 -10.31 -3.41
C PHE A 162 -22.50 -11.53 -2.60
N ASP A 163 -21.81 -12.66 -2.72
CA ASP A 163 -22.18 -13.92 -2.05
C ASP A 163 -22.05 -13.80 -0.52
N GLN A 164 -21.09 -12.99 -0.04
CA GLN A 164 -20.98 -12.64 1.39
C GLN A 164 -22.18 -11.83 1.89
N ARG A 165 -22.69 -10.88 1.08
CA ARG A 165 -23.80 -10.00 1.46
C ARG A 165 -25.18 -10.64 1.22
N PHE A 166 -25.29 -11.51 0.21
CA PHE A 166 -26.52 -12.14 -0.27
C PHE A 166 -26.28 -13.64 -0.53
N PRO A 167 -26.05 -14.47 0.50
CA PRO A 167 -25.70 -15.89 0.32
C PRO A 167 -26.80 -16.71 -0.37
N ASP A 168 -28.08 -16.32 -0.21
CA ASP A 168 -29.22 -16.95 -0.89
C ASP A 168 -29.63 -16.22 -2.19
N GLY A 169 -28.80 -15.28 -2.66
CA GLY A 169 -29.08 -14.38 -3.78
C GLY A 169 -29.88 -13.14 -3.41
N LEU A 170 -29.95 -12.18 -4.34
CA LEU A 170 -30.63 -10.90 -4.15
C LEU A 170 -32.11 -11.03 -4.53
N LYS A 171 -32.99 -10.89 -3.54
CA LYS A 171 -34.43 -10.81 -3.76
C LYS A 171 -34.82 -9.43 -4.30
N VAL A 172 -35.35 -9.38 -5.51
CA VAL A 172 -35.83 -8.14 -6.15
C VAL A 172 -37.35 -8.06 -6.14
N ALA A 173 -37.89 -6.91 -5.75
CA ALA A 173 -39.33 -6.67 -5.75
C ALA A 173 -39.87 -6.64 -7.19
N LYS A 174 -40.99 -7.35 -7.42
CA LYS A 174 -41.65 -7.41 -8.73
C LYS A 174 -42.19 -6.03 -9.15
N PRO A 175 -41.68 -5.41 -10.23
CA PRO A 175 -42.21 -4.13 -10.69
C PRO A 175 -43.61 -4.29 -11.29
N ARG A 176 -44.41 -3.22 -11.20
CA ARG A 176 -45.76 -3.16 -11.80
C ARG A 176 -45.73 -2.97 -13.32
N LYS A 177 -44.70 -2.29 -13.82
CA LYS A 177 -44.51 -2.05 -15.26
C LYS A 177 -44.18 -3.38 -15.93
N THR A 178 -44.82 -3.66 -17.05
CA THR A 178 -44.58 -4.87 -17.85
C THR A 178 -43.66 -4.55 -19.01
N LEU A 179 -42.79 -5.50 -19.35
CA LEU A 179 -41.90 -5.42 -20.49
C LEU A 179 -42.72 -5.37 -21.77
N LYS A 180 -42.36 -4.44 -22.65
CA LYS A 180 -42.95 -4.30 -23.97
C LYS A 180 -41.82 -4.28 -24.98
N VAL A 181 -41.98 -5.02 -26.05
CA VAL A 181 -41.12 -4.91 -27.22
C VAL A 181 -41.88 -4.19 -28.31
N SER A 182 -41.27 -3.17 -28.88
CA SER A 182 -41.77 -2.46 -30.05
C SER A 182 -40.75 -2.63 -31.16
N TYR A 183 -41.23 -3.00 -32.34
CA TYR A 183 -40.41 -3.18 -33.51
C TYR A 183 -40.92 -2.30 -34.63
N ARG A 184 -40.00 -1.62 -35.30
CA ARG A 184 -40.29 -0.92 -36.55
C ARG A 184 -39.37 -1.48 -37.61
N ALA A 185 -39.97 -2.00 -38.67
CA ALA A 185 -39.25 -2.53 -39.81
C ALA A 185 -38.30 -1.46 -40.37
N ALA A 186 -37.09 -1.85 -40.77
CA ALA A 186 -36.13 -0.97 -41.42
C ALA A 186 -36.68 -0.41 -42.74
N SER A 187 -37.55 -1.17 -43.40
CA SER A 187 -38.34 -0.75 -44.56
C SER A 187 -39.41 0.30 -44.25
N SER A 188 -39.75 0.51 -42.97
CA SER A 188 -40.94 1.23 -42.48
C SER A 188 -42.28 0.68 -43.01
N GLU A 189 -42.31 -0.51 -43.61
CA GLU A 189 -43.54 -1.10 -44.17
C GLU A 189 -44.49 -1.57 -43.07
N PHE A 190 -43.96 -2.01 -41.93
CA PHE A 190 -44.75 -2.49 -40.80
C PHE A 190 -44.13 -2.11 -39.45
N GLU A 191 -45.01 -2.05 -38.45
CA GLU A 191 -44.66 -1.86 -37.05
C GLU A 191 -45.37 -2.94 -36.24
N GLY A 192 -44.70 -3.45 -35.22
CA GLY A 192 -45.19 -4.50 -34.34
C GLY A 192 -44.95 -4.15 -32.89
N SER A 193 -45.82 -4.63 -32.00
CA SER A 193 -45.51 -4.64 -30.58
C SER A 193 -45.96 -5.96 -29.97
N ALA A 194 -45.16 -6.47 -29.04
CA ALA A 194 -45.50 -7.66 -28.28
C ALA A 194 -45.20 -7.44 -26.80
N ASN A 195 -45.96 -8.13 -25.96
CA ASN A 195 -45.71 -8.21 -24.54
C ASN A 195 -45.15 -9.62 -24.30
N PRO A 196 -43.83 -9.79 -24.10
CA PRO A 196 -43.29 -11.10 -23.77
C PRO A 196 -43.98 -11.66 -22.53
N THR A 197 -44.24 -12.96 -22.56
CA THR A 197 -44.87 -13.66 -21.43
C THR A 197 -43.99 -14.79 -20.91
N VAL A 198 -44.14 -15.07 -19.63
CA VAL A 198 -43.59 -16.25 -18.95
C VAL A 198 -44.74 -16.88 -18.19
N GLU A 199 -44.95 -18.17 -18.38
CA GLU A 199 -46.10 -18.91 -17.82
C GLU A 199 -47.46 -18.23 -18.12
N GLY A 200 -47.60 -17.68 -19.33
CA GLY A 200 -48.82 -17.01 -19.79
C GLY A 200 -49.10 -15.64 -19.16
N LYS A 201 -48.18 -15.07 -18.37
CA LYS A 201 -48.32 -13.71 -17.80
C LYS A 201 -47.23 -12.77 -18.32
N PRO A 202 -47.51 -11.45 -18.41
CA PRO A 202 -46.53 -10.48 -18.86
C PRO A 202 -45.28 -10.45 -17.99
N VAL A 203 -44.11 -10.40 -18.63
CA VAL A 203 -42.82 -10.24 -17.95
C VAL A 203 -42.72 -8.85 -17.33
N PRO A 204 -42.26 -8.70 -16.07
CA PRO A 204 -41.97 -7.41 -15.47
C PRO A 204 -40.84 -6.65 -16.18
N ASP A 205 -40.97 -5.33 -16.35
CA ASP A 205 -39.93 -4.45 -16.89
C ASP A 205 -39.02 -3.95 -15.76
N ILE A 206 -37.74 -4.34 -15.82
CA ILE A 206 -36.73 -3.96 -14.83
C ILE A 206 -36.12 -2.58 -15.04
N SER A 207 -36.34 -1.94 -16.20
CA SER A 207 -35.61 -0.73 -16.62
C SER A 207 -35.75 0.46 -15.68
N GLY A 208 -36.82 0.50 -14.87
CA GLY A 208 -37.06 1.58 -13.89
C GLY A 208 -36.62 1.27 -12.46
N LEU A 209 -36.05 0.09 -12.20
CA LEU A 209 -35.62 -0.30 -10.84
C LEU A 209 -34.24 0.25 -10.53
N ARG A 210 -34.16 1.16 -9.55
CA ARG A 210 -32.88 1.76 -9.11
C ARG A 210 -32.17 0.98 -8.02
N LYS A 211 -32.92 0.45 -7.05
CA LYS A 211 -32.32 -0.17 -5.86
C LYS A 211 -31.35 -1.33 -6.15
N PRO A 212 -31.62 -2.26 -7.09
CA PRO A 212 -30.66 -3.29 -7.44
C PRO A 212 -29.37 -2.71 -8.05
N VAL A 213 -29.48 -1.68 -8.88
CA VAL A 213 -28.33 -1.00 -9.50
C VAL A 213 -27.50 -0.26 -8.45
N GLU A 214 -28.14 0.40 -7.47
CA GLU A 214 -27.45 1.03 -6.33
C GLU A 214 -26.67 0.00 -5.50
N ILE A 215 -27.29 -1.15 -5.19
CA ILE A 215 -26.61 -2.25 -4.46
C ILE A 215 -25.40 -2.74 -5.27
N ALA A 216 -25.54 -2.88 -6.58
CA ALA A 216 -24.44 -3.28 -7.44
C ALA A 216 -23.33 -2.22 -7.48
N GLN A 217 -23.67 -0.92 -7.51
CA GLN A 217 -22.67 0.15 -7.43
C GLN A 217 -21.90 0.11 -6.11
N GLU A 218 -22.58 -0.08 -4.97
CA GLU A 218 -21.92 -0.23 -3.65
C GLU A 218 -20.90 -1.37 -3.67
N LEU A 219 -21.30 -2.56 -4.15
CA LEU A 219 -20.41 -3.73 -4.27
C LEU A 219 -19.25 -3.48 -5.24
N ALA A 220 -19.52 -2.81 -6.36
CA ALA A 220 -18.50 -2.45 -7.33
C ALA A 220 -17.48 -1.45 -6.75
N ASP A 221 -17.94 -0.47 -5.98
CA ASP A 221 -17.08 0.54 -5.35
C ASP A 221 -16.16 -0.08 -4.31
N GLU A 222 -16.65 -1.03 -3.52
CA GLU A 222 -15.84 -1.85 -2.60
C GLU A 222 -14.77 -2.65 -3.37
N ALA A 223 -15.19 -3.42 -4.38
CA ALA A 223 -14.26 -4.22 -5.19
C ALA A 223 -13.20 -3.36 -5.90
N MET A 224 -13.58 -2.20 -6.44
CA MET A 224 -12.64 -1.27 -7.08
C MET A 224 -11.67 -0.65 -6.07
N SER A 225 -12.09 -0.42 -4.83
CA SER A 225 -11.23 0.13 -3.78
C SER A 225 -10.17 -0.87 -3.33
N ASP A 226 -10.55 -2.15 -3.20
CA ASP A 226 -9.61 -3.23 -2.89
C ASP A 226 -8.57 -3.44 -4.01
N LEU A 227 -8.95 -3.19 -5.27
CA LEU A 227 -8.08 -3.31 -6.44
C LEU A 227 -7.28 -2.03 -6.77
N ASP A 228 -7.46 -0.93 -6.04
CA ASP A 228 -6.89 0.37 -6.43
C ASP A 228 -5.36 0.33 -6.47
N LYS A 229 -4.72 -0.33 -5.49
CA LYS A 229 -3.26 -0.48 -5.45
C LYS A 229 -2.73 -1.30 -6.63
N LEU A 230 -3.35 -2.44 -6.93
CA LEU A 230 -2.99 -3.28 -8.08
C LEU A 230 -3.20 -2.51 -9.39
N SER A 231 -4.33 -1.82 -9.54
CA SER A 231 -4.62 -1.02 -10.73
C SER A 231 -3.59 0.09 -10.95
N ARG A 232 -3.18 0.80 -9.90
CA ARG A 232 -2.13 1.84 -10.00
C ARG A 232 -0.78 1.24 -10.38
N PHE A 233 -0.42 0.09 -9.82
CA PHE A 233 0.80 -0.63 -10.18
C PHE A 233 0.81 -1.02 -11.65
N LEU A 234 -0.24 -1.68 -12.14
CA LEU A 234 -0.35 -2.07 -13.55
C LEU A 234 -0.47 -0.87 -14.50
N GLY A 235 -0.93 0.27 -14.00
CA GLY A 235 -0.92 1.53 -14.75
C GLY A 235 0.48 2.09 -14.99
N ARG A 236 1.43 1.82 -14.08
CA ARG A 236 2.84 2.21 -14.21
C ARG A 236 3.68 1.12 -14.88
N ASN A 237 3.30 -0.14 -14.67
CA ASN A 237 4.01 -1.34 -15.13
C ASN A 237 3.03 -2.24 -15.93
N PRO A 238 2.79 -1.97 -17.23
CA PRO A 238 1.81 -2.71 -18.04
C PRO A 238 2.08 -4.21 -18.13
N ASP A 239 3.35 -4.60 -18.22
CA ASP A 239 3.78 -6.00 -18.31
C ASP A 239 3.96 -6.67 -16.94
N GLY A 240 3.75 -5.92 -15.84
CA GLY A 240 4.00 -6.39 -14.48
C GLY A 240 2.92 -7.31 -13.91
N ARG A 241 1.90 -7.73 -14.67
CA ARG A 241 0.75 -8.47 -14.12
C ARG A 241 1.10 -9.82 -13.50
N GLY A 242 2.06 -10.53 -14.09
CA GLY A 242 2.57 -11.79 -13.55
C GLY A 242 3.67 -11.61 -12.50
N SER A 243 4.02 -10.38 -12.12
CA SER A 243 5.08 -10.14 -11.16
C SER A 243 4.64 -10.48 -9.75
N VAL A 244 5.64 -10.80 -8.92
CA VAL A 244 5.47 -11.01 -7.48
C VAL A 244 4.83 -9.81 -6.79
N GLU A 245 5.23 -8.60 -7.19
CA GLU A 245 4.67 -7.35 -6.65
C GLU A 245 3.20 -7.17 -7.00
N ALA A 246 2.80 -7.44 -8.25
CA ALA A 246 1.40 -7.37 -8.66
C ALA A 246 0.55 -8.37 -7.88
N TYR A 247 1.02 -9.60 -7.74
CA TYR A 247 0.30 -10.61 -6.99
C TYR A 247 0.23 -10.28 -5.50
N ALA A 248 1.32 -9.77 -4.92
CA ALA A 248 1.27 -9.26 -3.56
C ALA A 248 0.19 -8.18 -3.42
N LEU A 249 0.04 -7.28 -4.40
CA LEU A 249 -1.02 -6.26 -4.36
C LEU A 249 -2.44 -6.80 -4.52
N LEU A 250 -2.62 -8.04 -4.98
CA LEU A 250 -3.91 -8.71 -5.13
C LEU A 250 -4.53 -9.05 -3.76
N PRO A 251 -5.84 -8.79 -3.54
CA PRO A 251 -6.53 -9.20 -2.33
C PRO A 251 -6.42 -10.70 -2.08
N SER A 252 -6.15 -11.09 -0.84
CA SER A 252 -5.86 -12.48 -0.44
C SER A 252 -6.99 -13.47 -0.80
N VAL A 253 -8.24 -13.01 -0.76
CA VAL A 253 -9.44 -13.78 -1.16
C VAL A 253 -9.42 -14.23 -2.62
N LEU A 254 -8.62 -13.59 -3.47
CA LEU A 254 -8.51 -13.92 -4.90
C LEU A 254 -7.40 -14.90 -5.24
N TRP A 255 -6.49 -15.20 -4.31
CA TRP A 255 -5.30 -16.01 -4.59
C TRP A 255 -5.59 -17.42 -5.09
N GLN A 256 -6.72 -18.01 -4.67
CA GLN A 256 -7.13 -19.31 -5.18
C GLN A 256 -7.63 -19.26 -6.62
N SER A 257 -8.28 -18.16 -7.00
CA SER A 257 -8.84 -17.95 -8.33
C SER A 257 -7.80 -17.49 -9.35
N PHE A 258 -6.72 -16.89 -8.87
CA PHE A 258 -5.61 -16.38 -9.68
C PHE A 258 -4.30 -16.90 -9.08
N PRO A 259 -3.89 -18.15 -9.34
CA PRO A 259 -2.63 -18.70 -8.84
C PRO A 259 -1.41 -18.11 -9.57
N SER A 260 -0.25 -18.07 -8.90
CA SER A 260 1.04 -17.67 -9.49
C SER A 260 2.16 -18.61 -9.04
N GLU A 261 2.85 -19.20 -10.02
CA GLU A 261 4.00 -20.09 -9.76
C GLU A 261 5.18 -19.33 -9.14
N GLU A 262 5.41 -18.09 -9.55
CA GLU A 262 6.45 -17.22 -9.00
C GLU A 262 6.23 -16.97 -7.50
N MET A 263 4.97 -16.78 -7.10
CA MET A 263 4.60 -16.55 -5.71
C MET A 263 4.66 -17.80 -4.86
N ASP A 264 4.27 -18.95 -5.39
CA ASP A 264 4.42 -20.23 -4.70
C ASP A 264 5.90 -20.56 -4.51
N SER A 265 6.73 -20.29 -5.51
CA SER A 265 8.19 -20.37 -5.43
C SER A 265 8.76 -19.43 -4.36
N LEU A 266 8.32 -18.16 -4.34
CA LEU A 266 8.76 -17.20 -3.34
C LEU A 266 8.32 -17.59 -1.92
N ARG A 267 7.08 -18.05 -1.74
CA ARG A 267 6.56 -18.55 -0.47
C ARG A 267 7.36 -19.75 0.02
N SER A 268 7.65 -20.71 -0.87
CA SER A 268 8.47 -21.89 -0.55
C SER A 268 9.89 -21.49 -0.17
N TRP A 269 10.47 -20.54 -0.89
CA TRP A 269 11.79 -19.99 -0.59
C TRP A 269 11.81 -19.30 0.77
N ALA A 270 10.86 -18.39 1.04
CA ALA A 270 10.76 -17.68 2.31
C ALA A 270 10.56 -18.65 3.49
N SER A 271 9.71 -19.68 3.32
CA SER A 271 9.54 -20.74 4.32
C SER A 271 10.85 -21.48 4.59
N THR A 272 11.61 -21.82 3.54
CA THR A 272 12.90 -22.51 3.67
C THR A 272 13.92 -21.65 4.43
N ILE A 273 13.96 -20.34 4.18
CA ILE A 273 14.83 -19.41 4.91
C ILE A 273 14.42 -19.32 6.37
N VAL A 274 13.12 -19.18 6.67
CA VAL A 274 12.60 -19.16 8.05
C VAL A 274 12.95 -20.44 8.80
N ASP A 275 12.79 -21.61 8.16
CA ASP A 275 13.14 -22.91 8.75
C ASP A 275 14.65 -23.07 9.02
N GLN A 276 15.50 -22.31 8.31
CA GLN A 276 16.95 -22.29 8.48
C GLN A 276 17.45 -21.19 9.44
N GLY A 277 16.55 -20.53 10.18
CA GLY A 277 16.90 -19.49 11.15
C GLY A 277 16.72 -18.05 10.64
N GLY A 278 16.17 -17.87 9.43
CA GLY A 278 15.67 -16.60 8.93
C GLY A 278 16.71 -15.64 8.31
N LEU A 279 18.00 -15.86 8.54
CA LEU A 279 19.06 -14.97 8.06
C LEU A 279 19.30 -15.11 6.54
N VAL A 280 19.21 -13.99 5.82
CA VAL A 280 19.43 -13.93 4.36
C VAL A 280 19.97 -12.54 3.97
N PRO A 281 20.91 -12.40 3.01
CA PRO A 281 21.34 -11.09 2.53
C PRO A 281 20.18 -10.25 1.97
N LEU A 282 20.19 -8.94 2.22
CA LEU A 282 19.14 -8.04 1.74
C LEU A 282 19.02 -8.07 0.20
N GLU A 283 20.15 -8.09 -0.51
CA GLU A 283 20.19 -8.18 -1.97
C GLU A 283 19.49 -9.44 -2.53
N ASP A 284 19.51 -10.55 -1.78
CA ASP A 284 18.84 -11.80 -2.18
C ASP A 284 17.33 -11.69 -2.02
N VAL A 285 16.87 -11.03 -0.96
CA VAL A 285 15.43 -10.77 -0.75
C VAL A 285 14.90 -9.89 -1.88
N ILE A 286 15.59 -8.79 -2.17
CA ILE A 286 15.19 -7.86 -3.24
C ILE A 286 15.27 -8.55 -4.61
N GLY A 287 16.36 -9.25 -4.91
CA GLY A 287 16.52 -9.96 -6.18
C GLY A 287 15.47 -11.05 -6.41
N ARG A 288 14.93 -11.66 -5.34
CA ARG A 288 13.83 -12.62 -5.44
C ARG A 288 12.46 -11.97 -5.71
N LEU A 289 12.27 -10.74 -5.25
CA LEU A 289 11.01 -10.00 -5.42
C LEU A 289 10.95 -9.27 -6.76
N GLU A 290 12.06 -8.66 -7.16
CA GLU A 290 12.15 -7.80 -8.35
C GLU A 290 12.78 -8.48 -9.56
N GLY A 291 13.42 -9.65 -9.36
CA GLY A 291 14.09 -10.41 -10.43
C GLY A 291 15.53 -9.97 -10.72
N GLU A 292 15.97 -8.83 -10.20
CA GLU A 292 17.33 -8.29 -10.37
C GLU A 292 17.95 -7.91 -9.03
N ARG A 293 19.25 -8.19 -8.86
CA ARG A 293 20.01 -7.72 -7.69
C ARG A 293 20.41 -6.27 -7.90
N SER A 294 20.18 -5.44 -6.88
CA SER A 294 20.65 -4.05 -6.84
C SER A 294 21.61 -3.85 -5.67
N GLU A 295 22.75 -3.21 -5.93
CA GLU A 295 23.67 -2.77 -4.87
C GLU A 295 23.15 -1.52 -4.14
N LYS A 296 22.26 -0.74 -4.79
CA LYS A 296 21.62 0.44 -4.20
C LYS A 296 20.17 0.14 -3.86
N ILE A 297 19.94 -0.19 -2.59
CA ILE A 297 18.61 -0.54 -2.08
C ILE A 297 18.07 0.64 -1.26
N GLY A 298 17.01 1.28 -1.77
CA GLY A 298 16.38 2.43 -1.12
C GLY A 298 15.33 2.04 -0.08
N LYS A 299 14.97 2.96 0.82
CA LYS A 299 13.92 2.76 1.84
C LYS A 299 12.58 2.33 1.22
N ARG A 300 12.19 2.93 0.10
CA ARG A 300 10.95 2.58 -0.63
C ARG A 300 10.95 1.13 -1.11
N GLN A 301 12.08 0.67 -1.64
CA GLN A 301 12.27 -0.68 -2.14
C GLN A 301 12.14 -1.71 -1.01
N MET A 302 12.83 -1.48 0.10
CA MET A 302 12.68 -2.29 1.31
C MET A 302 11.24 -2.27 1.85
N THR A 303 10.57 -1.13 1.77
CA THR A 303 9.19 -0.96 2.28
C THR A 303 8.21 -1.79 1.45
N GLY A 304 8.40 -1.81 0.12
CA GLY A 304 7.67 -2.67 -0.80
C GLY A 304 7.96 -4.14 -0.58
N ALA A 305 9.23 -4.51 -0.35
CA ALA A 305 9.62 -5.87 -0.02
C ALA A 305 8.98 -6.38 1.28
N ALA A 306 9.00 -5.56 2.33
CA ALA A 306 8.34 -5.86 3.59
C ALA A 306 6.83 -6.03 3.42
N ASP A 307 6.16 -5.18 2.61
CA ASP A 307 4.73 -5.33 2.32
C ASP A 307 4.44 -6.61 1.53
N ALA A 308 5.25 -6.93 0.52
CA ALA A 308 5.05 -8.13 -0.30
C ALA A 308 5.21 -9.42 0.52
N LEU A 309 6.25 -9.50 1.35
CA LEU A 309 6.47 -10.60 2.27
C LEU A 309 5.36 -10.70 3.32
N ALA A 310 4.91 -9.55 3.88
CA ALA A 310 3.87 -9.52 4.90
C ALA A 310 2.57 -10.14 4.41
N ARG A 311 2.21 -9.85 3.16
CA ARG A 311 1.05 -10.45 2.51
C ARG A 311 1.20 -11.95 2.36
N LEU A 312 2.40 -12.45 2.15
CA LEU A 312 2.66 -13.90 2.12
C LEU A 312 2.65 -14.57 3.50
N GLY A 313 2.60 -13.79 4.58
CA GLY A 313 2.67 -14.27 5.96
C GLY A 313 4.09 -14.26 6.53
N PHE A 314 5.01 -13.52 5.91
CA PHE A 314 6.40 -13.39 6.35
C PHE A 314 6.75 -11.95 6.70
N GLY A 315 7.45 -11.74 7.81
CA GLY A 315 7.98 -10.43 8.18
C GLY A 315 9.43 -10.28 7.75
N LEU A 316 9.86 -9.03 7.60
CA LEU A 316 11.25 -8.63 7.34
C LEU A 316 11.75 -7.83 8.55
N ALA A 317 12.88 -8.23 9.14
CA ALA A 317 13.55 -7.47 10.18
C ALA A 317 15.00 -7.14 9.73
N PRO A 318 15.43 -5.87 9.83
CA PRO A 318 14.67 -4.72 10.32
C PRO A 318 13.68 -4.21 9.25
N ASP A 319 12.46 -3.84 9.66
CA ASP A 319 11.49 -3.21 8.76
C ASP A 319 11.81 -1.73 8.63
N PRO A 320 11.92 -1.18 7.40
CA PRO A 320 12.31 0.22 7.17
C PRO A 320 11.40 1.26 7.84
N ARG A 321 10.18 0.89 8.25
CA ARG A 321 9.24 1.79 8.94
C ARG A 321 9.63 2.07 10.39
N PHE A 322 10.26 1.10 11.06
CA PHE A 322 10.56 1.15 12.50
C PHE A 322 12.01 0.79 12.84
N ALA A 323 12.84 0.50 11.84
CA ALA A 323 14.25 0.21 12.00
C ALA A 323 15.00 1.39 12.65
N LEU A 324 15.91 1.07 13.57
CA LEU A 324 16.87 2.05 14.11
C LEU A 324 17.92 2.46 13.07
N ARG A 325 18.18 1.57 12.09
CA ARG A 325 19.12 1.75 10.98
C ARG A 325 18.68 0.89 9.80
N SER A 326 18.85 1.39 8.57
CA SER A 326 18.71 0.59 7.36
C SER A 326 19.91 -0.36 7.14
N PRO A 327 19.68 -1.65 6.85
CA PRO A 327 20.72 -2.60 6.48
C PRO A 327 21.33 -2.25 5.11
N LYS A 328 22.60 -2.57 4.93
CA LYS A 328 23.28 -2.51 3.61
C LYS A 328 22.88 -3.69 2.73
N ALA A 329 23.11 -3.60 1.42
CA ALA A 329 22.71 -4.65 0.47
C ALA A 329 23.29 -6.04 0.80
N GLU A 330 24.56 -6.09 1.22
CA GLU A 330 25.23 -7.34 1.60
C GLU A 330 24.96 -7.78 3.06
N GLU A 331 24.40 -6.89 3.89
CA GLU A 331 24.11 -7.22 5.28
C GLU A 331 22.92 -8.19 5.36
N PRO A 332 22.95 -9.16 6.28
CA PRO A 332 21.83 -10.06 6.47
C PRO A 332 20.63 -9.31 7.07
N VAL A 333 19.46 -9.74 6.65
CA VAL A 333 18.15 -9.42 7.23
C VAL A 333 17.50 -10.73 7.69
N VAL A 334 16.52 -10.62 8.58
CA VAL A 334 15.81 -11.76 9.14
C VAL A 334 14.42 -11.85 8.55
N LEU A 335 14.15 -12.94 7.84
CA LEU A 335 12.80 -13.37 7.50
C LEU A 335 12.23 -14.19 8.64
N PHE A 336 10.98 -13.91 9.01
CA PHE A 336 10.29 -14.63 10.10
C PHE A 336 8.81 -14.84 9.78
N SER A 337 8.17 -15.79 10.45
CA SER A 337 6.74 -16.06 10.24
C SER A 337 5.86 -15.05 11.00
N LEU A 338 4.93 -14.42 10.29
CA LEU A 338 3.84 -13.62 10.86
C LEU A 338 2.64 -14.50 11.26
N GLY A 339 2.64 -15.78 10.90
CA GLY A 339 1.58 -16.74 11.19
C GLY A 339 0.34 -16.62 10.29
N GLU A 340 0.03 -15.41 9.81
CA GLU A 340 -1.03 -15.15 8.84
C GLU A 340 -0.62 -14.07 7.83
N PRO A 341 -1.18 -14.10 6.60
CA PRO A 341 -1.12 -13.00 5.64
C PRO A 341 -1.58 -11.66 6.25
N ILE A 342 -0.76 -10.62 6.16
CA ILE A 342 -1.11 -9.27 6.64
C ILE A 342 -1.19 -8.32 5.43
N GLU A 343 -2.38 -7.78 5.15
CA GLU A 343 -2.60 -6.88 4.00
C GLU A 343 -2.04 -5.46 4.20
N LYS A 344 -1.97 -5.04 5.47
CA LYS A 344 -1.48 -3.72 5.88
C LYS A 344 -0.72 -3.88 7.20
N LEU A 345 0.58 -3.63 7.18
CA LEU A 345 1.39 -3.58 8.39
C LEU A 345 0.92 -2.38 9.23
N GLU A 346 0.47 -2.62 10.46
CA GLU A 346 0.02 -1.59 11.39
C GLU A 346 1.20 -0.77 11.95
N GLU A 347 0.90 0.40 12.51
CA GLU A 347 1.87 1.13 13.34
C GLU A 347 2.19 0.33 14.60
N VAL A 348 3.45 0.44 15.04
CA VAL A 348 3.92 -0.22 16.27
C VAL A 348 3.66 0.68 17.48
N SER A 349 3.39 0.07 18.63
CA SER A 349 3.21 0.79 19.89
C SER A 349 4.49 1.48 20.37
N ASP A 350 4.35 2.48 21.23
CA ASP A 350 5.52 3.11 21.88
C ASP A 350 6.27 2.12 22.78
N SER A 351 5.58 1.14 23.39
CA SER A 351 6.24 0.09 24.16
C SER A 351 7.13 -0.79 23.28
N TYR A 352 6.71 -1.10 22.04
CA TYR A 352 7.57 -1.79 21.08
C TYR A 352 8.80 -0.95 20.72
N ARG A 353 8.63 0.35 20.46
CA ARG A 353 9.75 1.25 20.14
C ARG A 353 10.77 1.32 21.27
N SER A 354 10.32 1.46 22.52
CA SER A 354 11.19 1.43 23.69
C SER A 354 11.90 0.08 23.83
N ALA A 355 11.17 -1.04 23.72
CA ALA A 355 11.77 -2.37 23.80
C ALA A 355 12.81 -2.62 22.70
N LEU A 356 12.58 -2.11 21.48
CA LEU A 356 13.55 -2.23 20.38
C LEU A 356 14.86 -1.48 20.67
N ILE A 357 14.78 -0.29 21.27
CA ILE A 357 15.96 0.49 21.68
C ILE A 357 16.70 -0.19 22.83
N GLU A 358 15.98 -0.64 23.86
CA GLU A 358 16.58 -1.37 24.99
C GLU A 358 17.29 -2.64 24.51
N LEU A 359 16.67 -3.38 23.58
CA LEU A 359 17.24 -4.59 22.99
C LEU A 359 18.49 -4.29 22.16
N ALA A 360 18.48 -3.19 21.39
CA ALA A 360 19.64 -2.76 20.62
C ALA A 360 20.81 -2.37 21.54
N LEU A 361 20.53 -1.70 22.66
CA LEU A 361 21.53 -1.36 23.66
C LEU A 361 22.11 -2.59 24.37
N GLY A 362 21.25 -3.52 24.79
CA GLY A 362 21.68 -4.79 25.38
C GLY A 362 22.54 -5.60 24.40
N SER A 363 22.14 -5.66 23.13
CA SER A 363 22.91 -6.33 22.07
C SER A 363 24.25 -5.64 21.79
N PHE A 364 24.32 -4.32 21.89
CA PHE A 364 25.59 -3.58 21.77
C PHE A 364 26.57 -3.93 22.89
N VAL A 365 26.09 -4.07 24.13
CA VAL A 365 26.92 -4.51 25.27
C VAL A 365 27.38 -5.96 25.07
N ALA A 366 26.49 -6.85 24.63
CA ALA A 366 26.84 -8.25 24.36
C ALA A 366 27.87 -8.43 23.22
N HIS A 367 28.01 -7.45 22.32
CA HIS A 367 29.04 -7.45 21.28
C HIS A 367 30.39 -6.87 21.74
N ALA A 368 30.52 -6.43 22.99
CA ALA A 368 31.68 -5.66 23.46
C ALA A 368 33.02 -6.39 23.31
N ASP A 369 33.05 -7.70 23.55
CA ASP A 369 34.24 -8.56 23.44
C ASP A 369 34.34 -9.27 22.07
N GLY A 370 33.39 -9.00 21.16
CA GLY A 370 33.27 -9.62 19.84
C GLY A 370 32.72 -11.05 19.84
N ARG A 371 32.24 -11.59 20.98
CA ARG A 371 31.60 -12.90 21.06
C ARG A 371 30.45 -12.91 22.06
N ILE A 372 29.24 -13.10 21.53
CA ILE A 372 28.06 -13.23 22.38
C ILE A 372 28.05 -14.60 23.07
N ALA A 373 28.05 -14.59 24.39
CA ALA A 373 27.94 -15.80 25.20
C ALA A 373 26.48 -16.30 25.25
N GLU A 374 26.31 -17.62 25.38
CA GLU A 374 24.98 -18.24 25.49
C GLU A 374 24.11 -17.67 26.64
N PRO A 375 24.65 -17.34 27.84
CA PRO A 375 23.88 -16.69 28.89
C PRO A 375 23.38 -15.29 28.51
N GLU A 376 24.19 -14.48 27.81
CA GLU A 376 23.81 -13.13 27.34
C GLU A 376 22.70 -13.21 26.30
N ARG A 377 22.84 -14.14 25.34
CA ARG A 377 21.77 -14.43 24.35
C ARG A 377 20.47 -14.77 25.07
N ARG A 378 20.50 -15.65 26.08
CA ARG A 378 19.30 -16.01 26.85
C ARG A 378 18.70 -14.84 27.61
N ALA A 379 19.51 -13.97 28.21
CA ALA A 379 19.00 -12.78 28.89
C ALA A 379 18.27 -11.83 27.93
N LEU A 380 18.80 -11.65 26.72
CA LEU A 380 18.12 -10.86 25.68
C LEU A 380 16.82 -11.54 25.20
N GLU A 381 16.80 -12.88 25.05
CA GLU A 381 15.58 -13.63 24.70
C GLU A 381 14.51 -13.56 25.81
N ASP A 382 14.93 -13.59 27.08
CA ASP A 382 14.05 -13.43 28.24
C ASP A 382 13.48 -12.00 28.30
N GLN A 383 14.28 -10.97 27.97
CA GLN A 383 13.81 -9.59 27.86
C GLN A 383 12.72 -9.46 26.79
N VAL A 384 12.90 -10.05 25.61
CA VAL A 384 11.87 -10.08 24.55
C VAL A 384 10.61 -10.80 25.03
N SER A 385 10.75 -11.86 25.81
CA SER A 385 9.63 -12.66 26.33
C SER A 385 8.86 -11.94 27.44
N ALA A 386 9.56 -11.16 28.28
CA ALA A 386 8.99 -10.38 29.38
C ALA A 386 8.31 -9.07 28.92
N ALA A 387 8.65 -8.58 27.72
CA ALA A 387 8.06 -7.36 27.18
C ALA A 387 6.54 -7.48 27.01
N SER A 388 5.81 -6.49 27.52
CA SER A 388 4.34 -6.40 27.44
C SER A 388 3.91 -5.92 26.06
N LEU A 389 4.02 -6.80 25.07
CA LEU A 389 3.75 -6.54 23.65
C LEU A 389 2.65 -7.45 23.11
N SER A 390 2.03 -7.05 22.00
CA SER A 390 1.18 -7.95 21.22
C SER A 390 1.98 -9.14 20.65
N ASP A 391 1.31 -10.22 20.27
CA ASP A 391 2.00 -11.39 19.71
C ASP A 391 2.75 -11.06 18.40
N GLN A 392 2.20 -10.17 17.57
CA GLN A 392 2.87 -9.72 16.35
C GLN A 392 4.12 -8.88 16.66
N GLU A 393 4.01 -7.92 17.58
CA GLU A 393 5.15 -7.10 18.01
C GLU A 393 6.24 -7.94 18.68
N ARG A 394 5.86 -8.93 19.49
CA ARG A 394 6.83 -9.86 20.12
C ARG A 394 7.59 -10.67 19.06
N ARG A 395 6.92 -11.15 18.02
CA ARG A 395 7.58 -11.84 16.89
C ARG A 395 8.54 -10.91 16.14
N ARG A 396 8.12 -9.67 15.87
CA ARG A 396 8.98 -8.64 15.26
C ARG A 396 10.20 -8.34 16.13
N LEU A 397 10.02 -8.19 17.43
CA LEU A 397 11.10 -7.88 18.36
C LEU A 397 12.10 -9.05 18.44
N ARG A 398 11.61 -10.30 18.46
CA ARG A 398 12.45 -11.49 18.38
C ARG A 398 13.26 -11.58 17.09
N ALA A 399 12.67 -11.21 15.95
CA ALA A 399 13.39 -11.17 14.69
C ALA A 399 14.46 -10.05 14.66
N ASN A 400 14.18 -8.91 15.28
CA ASN A 400 15.18 -7.85 15.45
C ASN A 400 16.30 -8.27 16.41
N LEU A 401 16.03 -9.09 17.44
CA LEU A 401 17.07 -9.69 18.27
C LEU A 401 18.03 -10.50 17.41
N GLU A 402 17.54 -11.46 16.63
CA GLU A 402 18.40 -12.26 15.74
C GLU A 402 19.19 -11.39 14.76
N TRP A 403 18.60 -10.30 14.28
CA TRP A 403 19.30 -9.32 13.45
C TRP A 403 20.43 -8.61 14.20
N PHE A 404 20.19 -8.11 15.42
CA PHE A 404 21.23 -7.45 16.22
C PHE A 404 22.35 -8.39 16.66
N LEU A 405 22.06 -9.67 16.85
CA LEU A 405 23.08 -10.68 17.13
C LEU A 405 23.96 -10.95 15.90
N ALA A 406 23.41 -10.86 14.69
CA ALA A 406 24.16 -11.05 13.43
C ALA A 406 24.85 -9.76 12.95
N VAL A 407 24.24 -8.60 13.15
CA VAL A 407 24.69 -7.28 12.72
C VAL A 407 24.81 -6.38 13.95
N PRO A 408 26.03 -6.13 14.45
CA PRO A 408 26.24 -5.32 15.64
C PRO A 408 25.61 -3.92 15.52
N PRO A 409 24.89 -3.44 16.55
CA PRO A 409 24.30 -2.11 16.53
C PRO A 409 25.34 -1.00 16.45
N ASP A 410 25.05 0.07 15.68
CA ASP A 410 25.94 1.22 15.54
C ASP A 410 25.59 2.32 16.56
N MET A 411 26.50 2.58 17.49
CA MET A 411 26.31 3.58 18.55
C MET A 411 26.15 5.01 18.03
N THR A 412 26.70 5.35 16.87
CA THR A 412 26.56 6.71 16.30
C THR A 412 25.11 6.95 15.90
N LEU A 413 24.47 5.96 15.29
CA LEU A 413 23.08 6.02 14.83
C LEU A 413 22.10 5.85 15.98
N LEU A 414 22.40 4.95 16.93
CA LEU A 414 21.64 4.80 18.18
C LEU A 414 21.60 6.11 18.97
N ARG A 415 22.72 6.84 19.08
CA ARG A 415 22.78 8.11 19.82
C ARG A 415 21.79 9.16 19.30
N ARG A 416 21.59 9.24 17.98
CA ARG A 416 20.58 10.15 17.39
C ARG A 416 19.18 9.77 17.85
N LYS A 417 18.85 8.47 17.80
CA LYS A 417 17.54 7.96 18.24
C LYS A 417 17.32 8.08 19.75
N LEU A 418 18.37 7.93 20.56
CA LEU A 418 18.30 8.10 22.01
C LEU A 418 18.03 9.55 22.45
N LYS A 419 18.43 10.56 21.65
CA LYS A 419 18.11 11.97 21.92
C LYS A 419 16.63 12.31 21.68
N GLU A 420 15.98 11.58 20.76
CA GLU A 420 14.55 11.73 20.48
C GLU A 420 13.67 11.14 21.61
N VAL A 421 14.22 10.21 22.41
CA VAL A 421 13.54 9.58 23.55
C VAL A 421 13.64 10.46 24.79
N GLY A 422 12.49 10.84 25.35
CA GLY A 422 12.40 11.72 26.54
C GLY A 422 13.00 11.14 27.83
N GLN A 423 13.25 12.00 28.82
CA GLN A 423 13.95 11.65 30.08
C GLN A 423 13.29 10.50 30.87
N ASP A 424 11.97 10.31 30.77
CA ASP A 424 11.24 9.27 31.49
C ASP A 424 11.64 7.84 31.09
N SER A 425 12.18 7.63 29.88
CA SER A 425 12.64 6.31 29.43
C SER A 425 14.10 6.01 29.81
N GLN A 426 14.88 7.01 30.27
CA GLN A 426 16.30 6.81 30.60
C GLN A 426 16.49 5.86 31.78
N ALA A 427 15.60 5.87 32.77
CA ALA A 427 15.69 4.98 33.93
C ALA A 427 15.43 3.51 33.56
N ALA A 428 14.42 3.24 32.73
CA ALA A 428 14.12 1.89 32.24
C ALA A 428 15.28 1.34 31.40
N MET A 429 15.86 2.18 30.55
CA MET A 429 16.97 1.84 29.68
C MET A 429 18.27 1.55 30.45
N ARG A 430 18.54 2.29 31.54
CA ARG A 430 19.63 1.98 32.49
C ARG A 430 19.40 0.63 33.18
N ALA A 431 18.18 0.35 33.64
CA ALA A 431 17.85 -0.92 34.26
C ALA A 431 18.03 -2.10 33.27
N ALA A 432 17.65 -1.93 32.00
CA ALA A 432 17.86 -2.92 30.95
C ALA A 432 19.36 -3.19 30.68
N LEU A 433 20.18 -2.14 30.60
CA LEU A 433 21.64 -2.24 30.44
C LEU A 433 22.31 -3.01 31.59
N VAL A 434 21.95 -2.68 32.83
CA VAL A 434 22.48 -3.36 34.02
C VAL A 434 22.01 -4.81 34.05
N GLY A 435 20.75 -5.08 33.71
CA GLY A 435 20.21 -6.44 33.63
C GLY A 435 20.93 -7.31 32.60
N ALA A 436 21.22 -6.76 31.42
CA ALA A 436 21.97 -7.46 30.37
C ALA A 436 23.40 -7.79 30.81
N ALA A 437 24.11 -6.84 31.43
CA ALA A 437 25.49 -7.05 31.89
C ALA A 437 25.62 -8.01 33.09
N HIS A 438 24.53 -8.30 33.81
CA HIS A 438 24.52 -9.29 34.90
C HIS A 438 24.11 -10.70 34.46
N ALA A 439 23.89 -10.92 33.16
CA ALA A 439 23.33 -12.17 32.62
C ALA A 439 24.14 -13.43 32.97
N ASP A 440 25.47 -13.33 32.98
CA ASP A 440 26.38 -14.44 33.29
C ASP A 440 26.99 -14.35 34.72
N GLY A 441 26.75 -13.23 35.41
CA GLY A 441 27.27 -12.93 36.74
C GLY A 441 28.75 -12.54 36.79
N ILE A 442 29.39 -12.27 35.63
CA ILE A 442 30.79 -11.83 35.50
C ILE A 442 30.85 -10.65 34.55
N ILE A 443 30.88 -9.44 35.11
CA ILE A 443 31.01 -8.22 34.30
C ILE A 443 32.46 -8.07 33.82
N HIS A 444 32.66 -8.09 32.51
CA HIS A 444 33.95 -7.88 31.85
C HIS A 444 34.27 -6.38 31.65
N SER A 445 35.56 -6.02 31.58
CA SER A 445 35.97 -4.63 31.42
C SER A 445 35.49 -3.98 30.13
N ASP A 446 35.35 -4.77 29.06
CA ASP A 446 34.89 -4.29 27.75
C ASP A 446 33.39 -3.98 27.76
N GLU A 447 32.60 -4.72 28.54
CA GLU A 447 31.18 -4.43 28.77
C GLU A 447 31.01 -3.14 29.57
N VAL A 448 31.79 -2.96 30.65
CA VAL A 448 31.79 -1.70 31.42
C VAL A 448 32.14 -0.52 30.52
N ALA A 449 33.17 -0.65 29.68
CA ALA A 449 33.55 0.39 28.72
C ALA A 449 32.43 0.68 27.70
N SER A 450 31.65 -0.34 27.31
CA SER A 450 30.50 -0.18 26.41
C SER A 450 29.33 0.51 27.10
N ILE A 451 29.04 0.17 28.37
CA ILE A 451 28.05 0.86 29.21
C ILE A 451 28.44 2.32 29.42
N GLU A 452 29.71 2.61 29.72
CA GLU A 452 30.21 4.00 29.85
C GLU A 452 29.99 4.80 28.56
N LYS A 453 30.21 4.20 27.38
CA LYS A 453 29.93 4.86 26.09
C LYS A 453 28.44 5.20 25.95
N ILE A 454 27.56 4.30 26.39
CA ILE A 454 26.10 4.52 26.34
C ILE A 454 25.69 5.62 27.32
N TYR A 455 26.25 5.66 28.52
CA TYR A 455 25.96 6.73 29.50
C TYR A 455 26.39 8.10 28.98
N LYS A 456 27.57 8.20 28.36
CA LYS A 456 28.01 9.43 27.66
C LYS A 456 27.07 9.81 26.52
N ALA A 457 26.58 8.83 25.76
CA ALA A 457 25.64 9.08 24.66
C ALA A 457 24.30 9.63 25.15
N LEU A 458 23.85 9.19 26.33
CA LEU A 458 22.65 9.64 27.04
C LEU A 458 22.81 10.98 27.78
N GLY A 459 24.02 11.56 27.80
CA GLY A 459 24.31 12.78 28.55
C GLY A 459 24.43 12.57 30.06
N LEU A 460 24.63 11.33 30.51
CA LEU A 460 24.80 10.96 31.91
C LEU A 460 26.29 10.92 32.30
N ASP A 461 26.57 11.14 33.58
CA ASP A 461 27.92 10.96 34.14
C ASP A 461 28.33 9.47 34.06
N PRO A 462 29.45 9.13 33.39
CA PRO A 462 29.97 7.76 33.32
C PRO A 462 30.18 7.10 34.70
N ALA A 463 30.43 7.90 35.75
CA ALA A 463 30.59 7.37 37.11
C ALA A 463 29.33 6.65 37.62
N LEU A 464 28.15 6.99 37.09
CA LEU A 464 26.88 6.34 37.44
C LEU A 464 26.80 4.89 36.93
N ALA A 465 27.56 4.53 35.89
CA ALA A 465 27.59 3.16 35.39
C ALA A 465 28.08 2.20 36.49
N TYR A 466 29.14 2.58 37.22
CA TYR A 466 29.67 1.79 38.33
C TYR A 466 28.68 1.66 39.48
N SER A 467 27.99 2.75 39.86
CA SER A 467 26.99 2.69 40.93
C SER A 467 25.80 1.80 40.57
N ASP A 468 25.37 1.84 39.31
CA ASP A 468 24.23 1.06 38.84
C ASP A 468 24.59 -0.43 38.67
N LEU A 469 25.79 -0.73 38.19
CA LEU A 469 26.32 -2.09 38.14
C LEU A 469 26.42 -2.69 39.56
N HIS A 470 26.92 -1.94 40.53
CA HIS A 470 27.01 -2.42 41.92
C HIS A 470 25.67 -2.46 42.66
N ALA A 471 24.68 -1.65 42.26
CA ALA A 471 23.34 -1.70 42.83
C ALA A 471 22.57 -2.99 42.45
N GLY A 472 22.99 -3.68 41.38
CA GLY A 472 22.43 -4.96 40.93
C GLY A 472 22.88 -6.18 41.73
N GLU A 473 23.91 -6.07 42.59
CA GLU A 473 24.35 -7.18 43.45
C GLU A 473 23.41 -7.41 44.64
N VAL A 474 22.78 -8.60 44.69
CA VAL A 474 22.15 -9.12 45.90
C VAL A 474 23.18 -9.86 46.76
N SER A 475 23.26 -9.43 48.03
CA SER A 475 23.80 -10.13 49.21
C SER A 475 25.28 -10.52 49.22
N ASP A 476 26.05 -9.74 49.97
CA ASP A 476 27.41 -10.01 50.46
C ASP A 476 27.43 -11.21 51.45
N GLY A 477 27.21 -12.42 50.93
CA GLY A 477 27.17 -13.68 51.68
C GLY A 477 27.91 -14.81 50.94
N PRO A 478 28.53 -15.77 51.66
CA PRO A 478 29.37 -16.79 51.03
C PRO A 478 28.55 -17.73 50.14
N ARG A 479 28.99 -17.91 48.88
CA ARG A 479 28.36 -18.80 47.90
C ARG A 479 28.56 -20.27 48.29
N THR A 480 27.47 -21.05 48.27
CA THR A 480 27.50 -22.48 48.59
C THR A 480 28.06 -23.28 47.40
N VAL A 481 29.28 -23.82 47.54
CA VAL A 481 29.99 -24.55 46.46
C VAL A 481 29.52 -26.00 46.30
N ARG A 482 28.77 -26.55 47.27
CA ARG A 482 28.18 -27.89 47.18
C ARG A 482 26.96 -28.05 48.09
N ALA A 483 25.86 -28.57 47.57
CA ALA A 483 24.69 -28.90 48.38
C ALA A 483 25.01 -29.98 49.43
N SER A 484 24.54 -29.76 50.65
CA SER A 484 24.63 -30.70 51.77
C SER A 484 23.92 -32.02 51.42
N GLN A 485 24.60 -33.15 51.63
CA GLN A 485 23.94 -34.47 51.67
C GLN A 485 23.60 -34.83 53.12
N PRO A 486 22.45 -35.47 53.39
CA PRO A 486 21.98 -35.71 54.75
C PRO A 486 22.83 -36.79 55.43
N GLY A 487 23.83 -36.36 56.19
CA GLY A 487 24.48 -37.16 57.23
C GLY A 487 23.67 -37.16 58.53
N ARG A 488 23.85 -38.19 59.36
CA ARG A 488 23.15 -38.44 60.64
C ARG A 488 23.05 -37.18 61.52
N PRO A 489 21.96 -37.04 62.32
CA PRO A 489 21.68 -35.82 63.07
C PRO A 489 22.78 -35.56 64.11
N GLY A 490 23.58 -34.52 63.87
CA GLY A 490 24.47 -33.90 64.83
C GLY A 490 23.96 -32.53 65.25
N GLU A 491 24.54 -31.96 66.30
CA GLU A 491 24.15 -30.66 66.85
C GLU A 491 24.32 -29.51 65.84
N ALA A 492 23.33 -28.61 65.81
CA ALA A 492 23.31 -27.45 64.94
C ALA A 492 24.38 -26.42 65.35
N ILE A 493 25.22 -26.02 64.39
CA ILE A 493 26.22 -24.96 64.58
C ILE A 493 25.47 -23.61 64.56
N PRO A 494 25.61 -22.73 65.56
CA PRO A 494 24.97 -21.41 65.56
C PRO A 494 25.52 -20.52 64.44
N ASP A 495 24.65 -19.72 63.81
CA ASP A 495 25.05 -18.72 62.82
C ASP A 495 26.03 -17.68 63.44
N PRO A 496 27.11 -17.31 62.75
CA PRO A 496 28.04 -16.29 63.26
C PRO A 496 27.38 -14.90 63.26
N GLU A 497 27.63 -14.13 64.31
CA GLU A 497 27.19 -12.74 64.43
C GLU A 497 27.78 -11.88 63.29
N LYS A 498 26.91 -11.10 62.64
CA LYS A 498 27.30 -10.12 61.61
C LYS A 498 28.35 -9.16 62.17
N ALA A 499 29.59 -9.28 61.69
CA ALA A 499 30.61 -8.27 61.91
C ALA A 499 30.15 -6.96 61.26
N SER A 500 29.91 -5.95 62.09
CA SER A 500 29.74 -4.57 61.64
C SER A 500 30.99 -4.15 60.89
N GLY A 501 30.89 -3.97 59.57
CA GLY A 501 31.91 -3.26 58.78
C GLY A 501 32.16 -1.85 59.33
N PRO A 502 33.25 -1.19 58.89
CA PRO A 502 33.62 0.14 59.39
C PRO A 502 32.53 1.16 59.04
N LYS A 503 31.93 1.78 60.07
CA LYS A 503 30.97 2.88 59.91
C LYS A 503 31.71 4.11 59.37
N LEU A 504 31.42 4.48 58.12
CA LEU A 504 31.82 5.76 57.55
C LEU A 504 31.15 6.91 58.34
N ASP A 505 31.96 7.88 58.74
CA ASP A 505 31.52 9.03 59.52
C ASP A 505 30.80 10.04 58.62
N ALA A 506 29.46 10.07 58.73
CA ALA A 506 28.59 10.96 57.96
C ALA A 506 28.95 12.44 58.12
N SER A 507 29.57 12.84 59.24
CA SER A 507 30.00 14.22 59.45
C SER A 507 31.21 14.59 58.56
N ARG A 508 32.13 13.65 58.34
CA ARG A 508 33.26 13.83 57.41
C ARG A 508 32.82 13.85 55.97
N ILE A 509 31.83 13.04 55.59
CA ILE A 509 31.28 13.04 54.21
C ILE A 509 30.60 14.37 53.91
N ALA A 510 29.81 14.91 54.85
CA ALA A 510 29.18 16.21 54.70
C ALA A 510 30.20 17.35 54.61
N ALA A 511 31.29 17.28 55.38
CA ALA A 511 32.39 18.26 55.31
C ALA A 511 33.11 18.21 53.96
N ILE A 512 33.41 17.02 53.43
CA ILE A 512 34.08 16.87 52.13
C ILE A 512 33.17 17.34 50.99
N ARG A 513 31.86 17.05 51.03
CA ARG A 513 30.90 17.56 50.03
C ARG A 513 30.80 19.08 50.04
N SER A 514 30.71 19.69 51.23
CA SER A 514 30.70 21.15 51.40
C SER A 514 31.98 21.81 50.88
N ASP A 515 33.14 21.20 51.15
CA ASP A 515 34.41 21.70 50.61
C ASP A 515 34.50 21.53 49.09
N THR A 516 33.92 20.47 48.52
CA THR A 516 33.90 20.25 47.07
C THR A 516 32.97 21.24 46.36
N GLU A 517 31.78 21.52 46.92
CA GLU A 517 30.84 22.53 46.40
C GLU A 517 31.44 23.94 46.45
N ARG A 518 32.18 24.27 47.52
CA ARG A 518 32.84 25.56 47.66
C ARG A 518 34.00 25.74 46.67
N VAL A 519 34.75 24.68 46.38
CA VAL A 519 35.82 24.70 45.37
C VAL A 519 35.24 24.80 43.95
N SER A 520 34.15 24.07 43.65
CA SER A 520 33.45 24.18 42.35
C SER A 520 32.82 25.55 42.13
N SER A 521 32.29 26.19 43.17
CA SER A 521 31.75 27.56 43.12
C SER A 521 32.83 28.60 42.80
N VAL A 522 34.02 28.48 43.42
CA VAL A 522 35.15 29.38 43.18
C VAL A 522 35.78 29.14 41.81
N LEU A 523 35.84 27.90 41.33
CA LEU A 523 36.28 27.59 39.97
C LEU A 523 35.29 28.10 38.91
N GLY A 524 33.98 27.95 39.13
CA GLY A 524 32.95 28.48 38.24
C GLY A 524 33.04 30.00 38.06
N GLN A 525 33.33 30.74 39.13
CA GLN A 525 33.50 32.21 39.07
C GLN A 525 34.80 32.68 38.40
N ILE A 526 35.80 31.80 38.22
CA ILE A 526 37.09 32.14 37.58
C ILE A 526 37.06 31.85 36.07
N PHE A 527 36.18 30.95 35.62
CA PHE A 527 36.05 30.56 34.21
C PHE A 527 34.83 31.17 33.50
N ASP A 528 34.05 32.01 34.17
CA ASP A 528 32.97 32.78 33.56
C ASP A 528 33.56 33.98 32.80
N VAL A 529 33.93 33.74 31.54
CA VAL A 529 34.19 34.79 30.56
C VAL A 529 32.87 35.00 29.84
N GLU A 530 32.24 36.16 30.06
CA GLU A 530 31.01 36.56 29.37
C GLU A 530 31.27 36.58 27.84
N GLU A 531 30.82 35.55 27.13
CA GLU A 531 30.57 35.63 25.69
C GLU A 531 29.20 36.28 25.50
N GLU A 532 29.20 37.53 25.05
CA GLU A 532 28.00 38.25 24.61
C GLU A 532 27.37 37.50 23.42
N GLU A 533 26.31 36.73 23.67
CA GLU A 533 25.38 36.33 22.62
C GLU A 533 24.65 37.58 22.10
N SER A 534 25.04 38.01 20.92
CA SER A 534 24.34 38.99 20.08
C SER A 534 22.98 38.42 19.63
N GLY A 535 21.99 38.45 20.51
CA GLY A 535 20.58 38.20 20.20
C GLY A 535 19.94 39.41 19.51
N GLY A 536 20.16 39.55 18.21
CA GLY A 536 19.47 40.54 17.38
C GLY A 536 18.05 40.10 17.00
N SER A 537 17.08 40.27 17.89
CA SER A 537 15.65 40.13 17.55
C SER A 537 15.18 41.36 16.76
N ALA A 538 15.28 41.31 15.43
CA ALA A 538 14.63 42.27 14.54
C ALA A 538 13.18 41.83 14.26
N LEU A 539 12.22 42.72 14.54
CA LEU A 539 10.82 42.59 14.14
C LEU A 539 10.72 42.34 12.62
N ALA A 540 10.29 41.16 12.22
CA ALA A 540 10.19 40.76 10.82
C ALA A 540 8.73 40.57 10.40
N SER A 541 8.40 41.14 9.23
CA SER A 541 7.20 40.83 8.43
C SER A 541 7.08 39.32 8.17
N PRO A 542 5.86 38.78 7.92
CA PRO A 542 5.69 37.35 7.69
C PRO A 542 6.55 36.86 6.52
N SER A 543 7.30 35.80 6.74
CA SER A 543 8.08 35.13 5.69
C SER A 543 7.15 34.43 4.70
N GLN A 544 7.52 34.45 3.42
CA GLN A 544 6.75 33.82 2.32
C GLN A 544 6.86 32.29 2.33
N LEU A 545 7.79 31.72 3.11
CA LEU A 545 7.96 30.29 3.31
C LEU A 545 7.98 30.02 4.81
N ALA A 546 7.01 29.24 5.29
CA ALA A 546 6.96 28.82 6.69
C ALA A 546 8.25 28.08 7.08
N GLY A 547 8.84 28.45 8.23
CA GLY A 547 10.08 27.85 8.74
C GLY A 547 11.37 28.60 8.40
N LEU A 548 11.34 29.54 7.43
CA LEU A 548 12.49 30.38 7.09
C LEU A 548 12.28 31.83 7.51
N ASP A 549 13.36 32.53 7.87
CA ASP A 549 13.31 33.99 7.96
C ASP A 549 13.25 34.65 6.57
N PRO A 550 12.86 35.93 6.47
CA PRO A 550 12.62 36.58 5.19
C PRO A 550 13.82 36.60 4.23
N LYS A 551 15.06 36.59 4.73
CA LYS A 551 16.26 36.63 3.87
C LYS A 551 16.52 35.27 3.24
N HIS A 552 16.45 34.19 4.03
CA HIS A 552 16.61 32.83 3.52
C HIS A 552 15.44 32.40 2.65
N GLY A 553 14.21 32.84 2.97
CA GLY A 553 13.05 32.63 2.11
C GLY A 553 13.21 33.25 0.72
N ALA A 554 13.71 34.50 0.65
CA ALA A 554 13.98 35.15 -0.63
C ALA A 554 15.10 34.46 -1.42
N LEU A 555 16.14 33.98 -0.73
CA LEU A 555 17.23 33.21 -1.33
C LEU A 555 16.71 31.92 -1.99
N VAL A 556 15.85 31.14 -1.30
CA VAL A 556 15.25 29.91 -1.85
C VAL A 556 14.49 30.19 -3.14
N LEU A 557 13.68 31.25 -3.17
CA LEU A 557 12.88 31.61 -4.35
C LEU A 557 13.75 32.00 -5.56
N GLU A 558 14.94 32.55 -5.33
CA GLU A 558 15.87 32.90 -6.41
C GLU A 558 16.65 31.66 -6.90
N VAL A 559 17.03 30.78 -5.97
CA VAL A 559 17.81 29.56 -6.27
C VAL A 559 17.01 28.56 -7.10
N ILE A 560 15.71 28.35 -6.81
CA ILE A 560 14.84 27.36 -7.51
C ILE A 560 14.51 27.71 -8.97
N VAL A 561 14.95 28.86 -9.46
CA VAL A 561 14.71 29.30 -10.85
C VAL A 561 15.60 28.56 -11.84
N ARG A 562 16.77 28.09 -11.39
CA ARG A 562 17.73 27.34 -12.21
C ARG A 562 17.98 25.97 -11.60
N GLU A 563 18.33 25.02 -12.44
CA GLU A 563 18.64 23.65 -12.02
C GLU A 563 20.06 23.53 -11.44
N HIS A 564 20.94 24.50 -11.72
CA HIS A 564 22.34 24.47 -11.32
C HIS A 564 22.92 25.87 -11.09
N TRP A 565 23.79 26.00 -10.09
CA TRP A 565 24.54 27.21 -9.75
C TRP A 565 26.02 26.92 -9.52
N SER A 566 26.92 27.71 -10.10
CA SER A 566 28.34 27.62 -9.71
C SER A 566 28.59 28.21 -8.31
N GLU A 567 29.68 27.81 -7.65
CA GLU A 567 30.06 28.35 -6.32
C GLU A 567 30.12 29.88 -6.30
N THR A 568 30.71 30.48 -7.35
CA THR A 568 30.84 31.93 -7.47
C THR A 568 29.51 32.66 -7.67
N GLU A 569 28.55 32.02 -8.38
CA GLU A 569 27.23 32.61 -8.59
C GLU A 569 26.38 32.51 -7.33
N PHE A 570 26.42 31.37 -6.65
CA PHE A 570 25.73 31.17 -5.38
C PHE A 570 26.24 32.13 -4.29
N GLU A 571 27.56 32.32 -4.20
CA GLU A 571 28.15 33.29 -3.27
C GLU A 571 27.69 34.72 -3.61
N THR A 572 27.62 35.07 -4.89
CA THR A 572 27.12 36.39 -5.34
C THR A 572 25.67 36.63 -4.91
N ILE A 573 24.81 35.60 -5.01
CA ILE A 573 23.40 35.69 -4.60
C ILE A 573 23.28 35.77 -3.08
N CYS A 574 24.06 34.97 -2.33
CA CYS A 574 24.09 35.05 -0.88
C CYS A 574 24.50 36.46 -0.41
N ILE A 575 25.52 37.06 -1.04
CA ILE A 575 25.94 38.45 -0.77
C ILE A 575 24.82 39.44 -1.09
N ALA A 576 24.09 39.25 -2.19
CA ALA A 576 22.96 40.11 -2.56
C ALA A 576 21.84 40.10 -1.51
N HIS A 577 21.61 38.96 -0.85
CA HIS A 577 20.68 38.81 0.27
C HIS A 577 21.27 39.14 1.65
N GLY A 578 22.57 39.51 1.70
CA GLY A 578 23.27 39.84 2.94
C GLY A 578 23.52 38.63 3.85
N LEU A 579 23.75 37.47 3.25
CA LEU A 579 24.01 36.18 3.90
C LEU A 579 25.43 35.68 3.56
N MET A 580 26.03 34.89 4.45
CA MET A 580 27.29 34.18 4.17
C MET A 580 26.96 32.86 3.49
N ALA A 581 27.68 32.50 2.41
CA ALA A 581 27.33 31.36 1.55
C ALA A 581 27.25 30.02 2.32
N SER A 582 28.21 29.73 3.20
CA SER A 582 28.21 28.48 3.98
C SER A 582 27.04 28.38 4.97
N GLY A 583 26.75 29.47 5.69
CA GLY A 583 25.62 29.50 6.62
C GLY A 583 24.26 29.49 5.90
N ALA A 584 24.17 30.14 4.75
CA ALA A 584 22.97 30.13 3.92
C ALA A 584 22.68 28.73 3.36
N LEU A 585 23.71 28.02 2.92
CA LEU A 585 23.60 26.64 2.43
C LEU A 585 23.07 25.70 3.53
N GLU A 586 23.62 25.81 4.75
CA GLU A 586 23.20 25.00 5.90
C GLU A 586 21.74 25.25 6.26
N VAL A 587 21.34 26.51 6.42
CA VAL A 587 19.96 26.88 6.80
C VAL A 587 18.94 26.49 5.73
N VAL A 588 19.28 26.67 4.45
CA VAL A 588 18.39 26.33 3.33
C VAL A 588 18.23 24.81 3.21
N ASN A 589 19.31 24.04 3.34
CA ASN A 589 19.25 22.59 3.29
C ASN A 589 18.57 22.00 4.53
N GLU A 590 18.82 22.55 5.73
CA GLU A 590 18.14 22.14 6.95
C GLU A 590 16.62 22.33 6.84
N TRP A 591 16.17 23.49 6.35
CA TRP A 591 14.75 23.73 6.08
C TRP A 591 14.17 22.77 5.03
N ALA A 592 14.93 22.47 3.97
CA ALA A 592 14.51 21.54 2.93
C ALA A 592 14.37 20.12 3.50
N PHE A 593 15.28 19.69 4.38
CA PHE A 593 15.19 18.41 5.09
C PHE A 593 14.00 18.35 6.03
N GLU A 594 13.73 19.41 6.80
CA GLU A 594 12.57 19.45 7.70
C GLU A 594 11.23 19.39 6.95
N THR A 595 11.16 19.98 5.75
CA THR A 595 9.90 20.13 5.01
C THR A 595 9.68 19.01 3.98
N TYR A 596 10.75 18.53 3.33
CA TYR A 596 10.70 17.63 2.18
C TYR A 596 11.59 16.38 2.33
N ASP A 597 12.29 16.21 3.46
CA ASP A 597 13.17 15.06 3.78
C ASP A 597 14.35 14.87 2.78
N GLU A 598 14.74 15.94 2.07
CA GLU A 598 15.90 15.97 1.17
C GLU A 598 16.57 17.37 1.15
N ALA A 599 17.82 17.45 0.71
CA ALA A 599 18.52 18.72 0.55
C ALA A 599 18.01 19.48 -0.68
N LEU A 600 17.90 20.81 -0.60
CA LEU A 600 17.56 21.62 -1.76
C LEU A 600 18.76 21.76 -2.72
N LEU A 601 19.96 21.89 -2.16
CA LEU A 601 21.21 22.10 -2.88
C LEU A 601 22.19 20.96 -2.58
N ASP A 602 22.56 20.20 -3.62
CA ASP A 602 23.60 19.16 -3.55
C ASP A 602 24.96 19.70 -4.02
N GLU A 603 26.01 19.48 -3.22
CA GLU A 603 27.34 20.04 -3.44
C GLU A 603 28.22 19.02 -4.18
N TYR A 604 28.43 19.23 -5.49
CA TYR A 604 29.22 18.33 -6.34
C TYR A 604 30.21 19.07 -7.25
N ASP A 605 29.73 19.83 -8.24
CA ASP A 605 30.51 20.72 -9.12
C ASP A 605 29.83 22.10 -9.19
N GLY A 606 29.72 22.75 -8.02
CA GLY A 606 28.71 23.77 -7.76
C GLY A 606 27.54 23.19 -6.97
N TYR A 607 26.36 23.79 -7.13
CA TYR A 607 25.13 23.44 -6.41
C TYR A 607 24.03 23.03 -7.40
N ASP A 608 23.70 21.74 -7.39
CA ASP A 608 22.55 21.20 -8.12
C ASP A 608 21.28 21.39 -7.29
N VAL A 609 20.22 21.94 -7.90
CA VAL A 609 18.96 22.22 -7.23
C VAL A 609 18.01 21.04 -7.41
N SER A 610 17.45 20.51 -6.32
CA SER A 610 16.43 19.45 -6.40
C SER A 610 15.22 19.92 -7.22
N SER A 611 14.91 19.20 -8.30
CA SER A 611 13.72 19.45 -9.14
C SER A 611 12.42 19.28 -8.36
N ASP A 612 12.38 18.31 -7.45
CA ASP A 612 11.17 17.91 -6.74
C ASP A 612 10.79 18.97 -5.70
N ILE A 613 11.76 19.50 -4.94
CA ILE A 613 11.52 20.66 -4.05
C ILE A 613 11.22 21.92 -4.86
N ALA A 614 11.96 22.17 -5.95
CA ALA A 614 11.74 23.36 -6.77
C ALA A 614 10.31 23.42 -7.36
N GLU A 615 9.76 22.28 -7.79
CA GLU A 615 8.36 22.18 -8.25
C GLU A 615 7.36 22.35 -7.10
N ALA A 616 7.59 21.70 -5.95
CA ALA A 616 6.72 21.80 -4.79
C ALA A 616 6.62 23.25 -4.25
N VAL A 617 7.74 23.97 -4.20
CA VAL A 617 7.78 25.37 -3.78
C VAL A 617 7.06 26.27 -4.79
N LYS A 618 7.23 26.03 -6.10
CA LYS A 618 6.50 26.77 -7.16
C LYS A 618 5.00 26.52 -7.12
N GLU A 619 4.57 25.29 -6.85
CA GLU A 619 3.15 24.93 -6.71
C GLU A 619 2.51 25.61 -5.48
N LYS A 620 3.24 25.64 -4.36
CA LYS A 620 2.81 26.33 -3.13
C LYS A 620 2.63 27.84 -3.35
N MET A 621 3.57 28.49 -4.04
CA MET A 621 3.46 29.91 -4.40
C MET A 621 2.31 30.21 -5.36
N ASN A 622 2.04 29.33 -6.33
CA ASN A 622 0.90 29.47 -7.25
C ASN A 622 -0.45 29.29 -6.55
N THR A 623 -0.49 28.46 -5.51
CA THR A 623 -1.70 28.22 -4.71
C THR A 623 -1.99 29.40 -3.80
N GLU A 624 -0.98 29.92 -3.09
CA GLU A 624 -1.10 31.11 -2.24
C GLU A 624 -1.37 32.39 -3.06
N GLY A 625 -0.83 32.50 -4.29
CA GLY A 625 -1.14 33.61 -5.21
C GLY A 625 -2.57 33.60 -5.74
N ARG A 626 -3.22 32.43 -5.82
CA ARG A 626 -4.63 32.28 -6.22
C ARG A 626 -5.60 32.65 -5.10
N ASP A 627 -5.26 32.35 -3.85
CA ASP A 627 -6.11 32.66 -2.70
C ASP A 627 -6.13 34.17 -2.38
N VAL A 628 -5.08 34.93 -2.72
CA VAL A 628 -5.05 36.39 -2.55
C VAL A 628 -5.92 37.14 -3.58
N GLU A 629 -6.09 36.61 -4.80
CA GLU A 629 -6.99 37.21 -5.81
C GLU A 629 -8.48 36.98 -5.49
N VAL A 630 -8.82 35.93 -4.72
CA VAL A 630 -10.21 35.62 -4.35
C VAL A 630 -10.69 36.43 -3.14
N GLU A 631 -9.79 36.90 -2.27
CA GLU A 631 -10.16 37.75 -1.11
C GLU A 631 -10.25 39.25 -1.42
N THR A 632 -9.92 39.69 -2.64
CA THR A 632 -9.97 41.12 -3.03
C THR A 632 -10.98 41.49 -4.12
N THR A 633 -12.02 40.66 -4.34
CA THR A 633 -13.18 41.05 -5.19
C THR A 633 -14.51 41.18 -4.46
#